data_AF-A0A815Z8C9-F1
#
_entry.id   AF-A0A815Z8C9-F1
#
_cell.length_a   1.000
_cell.length_b   1.000
_cell.length_c   1.000
_cell.angle_alpha   90.00
_cell.angle_beta   90.00
_cell.angle_gamma   90.00
#
_symmetry.space_group_name_H-M   'P 1'
#
loop_
_entity.id
_entity.type
_entity.pdbx_description
1 polymer ?
#
loop_
_entity_poly.entity_id
_entity_poly.type
_entity_poly.pdbx_seq_one_letter_code
_entity_poly.pdbx_strand_id
1 'polypeptide(L)'
;MALTGKKLKAIPKRSDQNDNEIRLPSDREVALRAKYEQKQHDLTEFKMRVHKAEEQHKWLDREAHRLRIETSEYKQFILKKKNLRETQMVTLSDHHKEEIRNINQCKDDMTEKYLQRKKELQMQLIEKSKLLRNAQRELEDMEGYRIIREQQSDEIKLLEHEVKQMRAEQVHEIDRFKSDFRKEVEQNQKFEEIQLAEFEEQAKLEVAKYLYERTVNIQNENTELRKKLQSISKRQEELNKLRNKLEEEQLHLIVQLKLSTDLKKIRLDKTSGFITKGNAHRDVQYVIFEGGGPDEGPGPNQTENIAALKRIFGEINSTAHRMYAYGKQQMRILTRSIAFVRSELEIAFDLAEKTNTPLLIHIDPIYGWGADQENSTDDAPAMKYWQNETMREWIEFPMNSTQLPTRIPRSWFNWGSWCSPSFAFPAIGSLNFLNFSSKQFNESIAQPLAQWLSKLNHQNQSYLFAGINIGWETSILNYRHIDPTDLPVAVWPLSARNITMKPWEAGAQLGYASLYWQGWTEEKLVHEAQHRNITRNELFNLLCYEIIHNYLQILAEISYQNQIPKERIYTHIVPMASIDPSRIETTVPPIWTAVNPYSIPGFTMDSRGAAIYNLTELKHQISTIDPSQSHFAVSESYLFNYRDQESMRVNLAEAFDNDALIKSIYGALPLSPDDPQPIGAITAIKQWLNFNQTFAL
;
A
#
# COMPACT_ATOMS: atom_id res chain seq x y z
N MET A 1 -24.99 -30.25 -126.18
CA MET A 1 -25.80 -31.40 -126.65
C MET A 1 -27.04 -30.84 -127.33
N ALA A 2 -27.48 -31.22 -128.53
CA ALA A 2 -26.94 -31.94 -129.67
C ALA A 2 -28.18 -32.25 -130.53
N LEU A 3 -28.10 -31.99 -131.85
CA LEU A 3 -28.85 -32.67 -132.93
C LEU A 3 -30.36 -32.34 -133.00
N THR A 4 -31.07 -32.21 -134.11
CA THR A 4 -30.92 -32.46 -135.57
C THR A 4 -32.29 -32.00 -136.11
N GLY A 5 -32.48 -31.31 -137.24
CA GLY A 5 -31.98 -31.55 -138.58
C GLY A 5 -33.16 -31.90 -139.51
N LYS A 6 -33.24 -31.25 -140.69
CA LYS A 6 -33.79 -31.75 -141.99
C LYS A 6 -35.32 -32.02 -142.01
N LYS A 7 -36.08 -31.95 -143.11
CA LYS A 7 -35.90 -31.83 -144.57
C LYS A 7 -37.34 -31.62 -145.15
N LEU A 8 -37.55 -30.70 -146.10
CA LEU A 8 -37.76 -30.94 -147.55
C LEU A 8 -39.12 -31.56 -148.01
N LYS A 9 -39.60 -30.98 -149.12
CA LYS A 9 -40.53 -31.47 -150.17
C LYS A 9 -42.02 -31.16 -149.99
N ALA A 10 -42.84 -30.90 -151.02
CA ALA A 10 -42.71 -30.54 -152.44
C ALA A 10 -44.12 -30.71 -153.05
N ILE A 11 -44.61 -29.71 -153.83
CA ILE A 11 -45.49 -29.87 -155.04
C ILE A 11 -46.94 -30.36 -154.76
N PRO A 12 -48.01 -30.13 -155.59
CA PRO A 12 -48.15 -29.47 -156.91
C PRO A 12 -49.19 -28.31 -156.96
N LYS A 13 -49.07 -27.34 -157.90
CA LYS A 13 -49.73 -27.26 -159.24
C LYS A 13 -51.24 -27.55 -159.27
N ARG A 14 -52.02 -26.56 -159.76
CA ARG A 14 -52.88 -26.60 -160.96
C ARG A 14 -53.57 -25.23 -161.08
N SER A 15 -53.31 -24.43 -162.12
CA SER A 15 -53.90 -24.52 -163.47
C SER A 15 -55.42 -24.34 -163.39
N ASP A 16 -56.12 -23.60 -164.24
CA ASP A 16 -55.82 -22.84 -165.44
C ASP A 16 -57.19 -22.26 -165.79
N GLN A 17 -57.23 -21.00 -166.23
CA GLN A 17 -57.73 -20.61 -167.54
C GLN A 17 -59.25 -20.60 -167.76
N ASN A 18 -59.61 -19.57 -168.54
CA ASN A 18 -60.63 -19.60 -169.59
C ASN A 18 -62.08 -19.57 -169.10
N ASP A 19 -62.98 -18.82 -169.72
CA ASP A 19 -62.92 -18.07 -170.95
C ASP A 19 -64.17 -17.17 -171.01
N ASN A 20 -64.05 -16.06 -171.75
CA ASN A 20 -64.98 -15.60 -172.79
C ASN A 20 -66.50 -15.77 -172.58
N GLU A 21 -67.36 -14.85 -172.94
CA GLU A 21 -67.28 -13.54 -173.59
C GLU A 21 -68.76 -13.10 -173.73
N ILE A 22 -68.96 -11.79 -173.82
CA ILE A 22 -70.04 -11.13 -174.57
C ILE A 22 -71.48 -11.37 -174.09
N ARG A 23 -72.03 -10.34 -173.42
CA ARG A 23 -73.21 -9.56 -173.89
C ARG A 23 -73.41 -8.32 -173.02
N LEU A 24 -73.26 -7.14 -173.64
CA LEU A 24 -73.83 -5.85 -173.20
C LEU A 24 -75.37 -5.98 -173.05
N PRO A 25 -76.11 -5.03 -172.44
CA PRO A 25 -75.79 -3.94 -171.51
C PRO A 25 -76.74 -3.93 -170.28
N SER A 26 -76.49 -3.12 -169.26
CA SER A 26 -77.51 -2.33 -168.53
C SER A 26 -76.84 -1.59 -167.37
N ASP A 27 -77.27 -0.36 -167.07
CA ASP A 27 -76.79 0.49 -165.97
C ASP A 27 -76.76 -0.18 -164.58
N ARG A 28 -77.38 -1.37 -164.45
CA ARG A 28 -77.37 -2.22 -163.26
C ARG A 28 -76.04 -2.98 -163.04
N GLU A 29 -75.28 -3.30 -164.09
CA GLU A 29 -74.03 -4.06 -163.98
C GLU A 29 -72.82 -3.20 -163.58
N VAL A 30 -72.82 -1.92 -163.96
CA VAL A 30 -71.84 -0.92 -163.49
C VAL A 30 -71.98 -0.71 -161.97
N ALA A 31 -73.22 -0.68 -161.46
CA ALA A 31 -73.49 -0.60 -160.03
C ALA A 31 -73.06 -1.87 -159.26
N LEU A 32 -73.02 -3.04 -159.90
CA LEU A 32 -72.62 -4.30 -159.28
C LEU A 32 -71.10 -4.49 -159.24
N ARG A 33 -70.36 -4.05 -160.27
CA ARG A 33 -68.88 -4.05 -160.23
C ARG A 33 -68.33 -3.08 -159.19
N ALA A 34 -68.91 -1.88 -159.06
CA ALA A 34 -68.55 -0.95 -157.99
C ALA A 34 -68.79 -1.55 -156.59
N LYS A 35 -69.89 -2.29 -156.40
CA LYS A 35 -70.16 -3.04 -155.16
C LYS A 35 -69.19 -4.19 -154.91
N TYR A 36 -68.70 -4.85 -155.96
CA TYR A 36 -67.75 -5.95 -155.85
C TYR A 36 -66.34 -5.47 -155.49
N GLU A 37 -65.86 -4.39 -156.10
CA GLU A 37 -64.58 -3.78 -155.73
C GLU A 37 -64.62 -3.19 -154.32
N GLN A 38 -65.73 -2.57 -153.93
CA GLN A 38 -65.96 -2.14 -152.55
C GLN A 38 -65.88 -3.33 -151.57
N LYS A 39 -66.54 -4.46 -151.89
CA LYS A 39 -66.47 -5.69 -151.09
C LYS A 39 -65.06 -6.29 -151.02
N GLN A 40 -64.25 -6.21 -152.07
CA GLN A 40 -62.87 -6.68 -152.04
C GLN A 40 -61.99 -5.77 -151.17
N HIS A 41 -62.17 -4.45 -151.26
CA HIS A 41 -61.50 -3.49 -150.38
C HIS A 41 -61.89 -3.72 -148.90
N ASP A 42 -63.18 -3.91 -148.63
CA ASP A 42 -63.68 -4.26 -147.31
C ASP A 42 -63.06 -5.58 -146.82
N LEU A 43 -62.85 -6.58 -147.69
CA LEU A 43 -62.25 -7.86 -147.32
C LEU A 43 -60.76 -7.74 -146.96
N THR A 44 -59.97 -6.97 -147.71
CA THR A 44 -58.56 -6.72 -147.37
C THR A 44 -58.44 -5.88 -146.11
N GLU A 45 -59.31 -4.88 -145.94
CA GLU A 45 -59.37 -4.11 -144.69
C GLU A 45 -59.74 -5.02 -143.50
N PHE A 46 -60.70 -5.93 -143.68
CA PHE A 46 -61.08 -6.89 -142.64
C PHE A 46 -59.94 -7.85 -142.30
N LYS A 47 -59.21 -8.35 -143.30
CA LYS A 47 -58.03 -9.21 -143.08
C LYS A 47 -56.92 -8.47 -142.32
N MET A 48 -56.67 -7.21 -142.65
CA MET A 48 -55.74 -6.39 -141.87
C MET A 48 -56.23 -6.14 -140.44
N ARG A 49 -57.52 -5.89 -140.24
CA ARG A 49 -58.11 -5.75 -138.90
C ARG A 49 -58.01 -7.05 -138.10
N VAL A 50 -58.23 -8.20 -138.72
CA VAL A 50 -58.07 -9.53 -138.08
C VAL A 50 -56.62 -9.78 -137.72
N HIS A 51 -55.66 -9.55 -138.63
CA HIS A 51 -54.24 -9.73 -138.31
C HIS A 51 -53.79 -8.79 -137.17
N LYS A 52 -54.24 -7.53 -137.20
CA LYS A 52 -53.96 -6.57 -136.12
C LYS A 52 -54.60 -7.00 -134.80
N ALA A 53 -55.80 -7.58 -134.85
CA ALA A 53 -56.46 -8.15 -133.67
C ALA A 53 -55.74 -9.41 -133.14
N GLU A 54 -55.22 -10.27 -134.01
CA GLU A 54 -54.42 -11.44 -133.60
C GLU A 54 -53.08 -11.03 -132.96
N GLU A 55 -52.41 -10.01 -133.50
CA GLU A 55 -51.20 -9.46 -132.88
C GLU A 55 -51.50 -8.80 -131.53
N GLN A 56 -52.61 -8.06 -131.44
CA GLN A 56 -53.08 -7.50 -130.17
C GLN A 56 -53.43 -8.60 -129.17
N HIS A 57 -54.08 -9.67 -129.59
CA HIS A 57 -54.38 -10.80 -128.72
C HIS A 57 -53.11 -11.48 -128.21
N LYS A 58 -52.13 -11.75 -129.09
CA LYS A 58 -50.82 -12.31 -128.70
C LYS A 58 -50.02 -11.38 -127.80
N TRP A 59 -50.21 -10.07 -127.91
CA TRP A 59 -49.60 -9.10 -127.00
C TRP A 59 -50.31 -9.11 -125.64
N LEU A 60 -51.64 -9.11 -125.63
CA LEU A 60 -52.46 -9.20 -124.42
C LEU A 60 -52.20 -10.50 -123.65
N ASP A 61 -52.03 -11.64 -124.34
CA ASP A 61 -51.70 -12.92 -123.70
C ASP A 61 -50.33 -12.88 -123.01
N ARG A 62 -49.33 -12.27 -123.66
CA ARG A 62 -48.00 -12.09 -123.08
C ARG A 62 -48.03 -11.14 -121.89
N GLU A 63 -48.80 -10.06 -121.99
CA GLU A 63 -48.98 -9.08 -120.92
C GLU A 63 -49.73 -9.67 -119.73
N ALA A 64 -50.79 -10.44 -119.97
CA ALA A 64 -51.52 -11.17 -118.94
C ALA A 64 -50.64 -12.22 -118.25
N HIS A 65 -49.76 -12.90 -119.00
CA HIS A 65 -48.80 -13.83 -118.42
C HIS A 65 -47.77 -13.12 -117.53
N ARG A 66 -47.22 -11.99 -118.00
CA ARG A 66 -46.30 -11.15 -117.21
C ARG A 66 -46.96 -10.66 -115.92
N LEU A 67 -48.17 -10.12 -116.01
CA LEU A 67 -48.96 -9.67 -114.86
C LEU A 67 -49.23 -10.79 -113.86
N ARG A 68 -49.47 -12.03 -114.31
CA ARG A 68 -49.65 -13.19 -113.41
C ARG A 68 -48.37 -13.51 -112.63
N ILE A 69 -47.21 -13.45 -113.28
CA ILE A 69 -45.92 -13.68 -112.64
C ILE A 69 -45.65 -12.56 -111.62
N GLU A 70 -45.76 -11.30 -112.03
CA GLU A 70 -45.55 -10.14 -111.15
C GLU A 70 -46.53 -10.15 -109.95
N THR A 71 -47.80 -10.51 -110.19
CA THR A 71 -48.80 -10.66 -109.11
C THR A 71 -48.44 -11.81 -108.16
N SER A 72 -47.90 -12.92 -108.68
CA SER A 72 -47.43 -14.04 -107.85
C SER A 72 -46.24 -13.64 -106.99
N GLU A 73 -45.26 -12.94 -107.56
CA GLU A 73 -44.08 -12.43 -106.85
C GLU A 73 -44.48 -11.40 -105.79
N TYR A 74 -45.39 -10.49 -106.11
CA TYR A 74 -45.92 -9.53 -105.14
C TYR A 74 -46.66 -10.23 -104.00
N LYS A 75 -47.48 -11.25 -104.30
CA LYS A 75 -48.15 -12.07 -103.27
C LYS A 75 -47.13 -12.76 -102.37
N GLN A 76 -46.06 -13.32 -102.91
CA GLN A 76 -45.00 -13.95 -102.12
C GLN A 76 -44.26 -12.92 -101.25
N PHE A 77 -43.97 -11.73 -101.77
CA PHE A 77 -43.36 -10.65 -101.00
C PHE A 77 -44.25 -10.21 -99.82
N ILE A 78 -45.55 -10.00 -100.07
CA ILE A 78 -46.51 -9.66 -99.02
C ILE A 78 -46.62 -10.77 -97.97
N LEU A 79 -46.65 -12.04 -98.40
CA LEU A 79 -46.68 -13.18 -97.48
C LEU A 79 -45.42 -13.24 -96.62
N LYS A 80 -44.24 -13.04 -97.21
CA LYS A 80 -42.97 -13.00 -96.47
C LYS A 80 -42.92 -11.85 -95.47
N LYS A 81 -43.40 -10.66 -95.87
CA LYS A 81 -43.48 -9.48 -94.98
C LYS A 81 -44.51 -9.68 -93.86
N LYS A 82 -45.63 -10.34 -94.15
CA LYS A 82 -46.64 -10.73 -93.16
C LYS A 82 -46.07 -11.72 -92.15
N ASN A 83 -45.43 -12.80 -92.61
CA ASN A 83 -44.78 -13.78 -91.74
C ASN A 83 -43.71 -13.14 -90.86
N LEU A 84 -42.86 -12.25 -91.41
CA LEU A 84 -41.84 -11.55 -90.62
C LEU A 84 -42.46 -10.72 -89.49
N ARG A 85 -43.56 -10.02 -89.77
CA ARG A 85 -44.31 -9.23 -88.78
C ARG A 85 -44.99 -10.12 -87.74
N GLU A 86 -45.59 -11.24 -88.16
CA GLU A 86 -46.20 -12.21 -87.24
C GLU A 86 -45.15 -12.84 -86.33
N THR A 87 -44.01 -13.26 -86.86
CA THR A 87 -42.89 -13.77 -86.05
C THR A 87 -42.37 -12.71 -85.08
N GLN A 88 -42.12 -11.47 -85.53
CA GLN A 88 -41.71 -10.37 -84.65
C GLN A 88 -42.75 -10.05 -83.57
N MET A 89 -44.04 -10.10 -83.90
CA MET A 89 -45.13 -9.87 -82.95
C MET A 89 -45.20 -10.98 -81.91
N VAL A 90 -45.02 -12.25 -82.31
CA VAL A 90 -44.94 -13.38 -81.38
C VAL A 90 -43.72 -13.24 -80.48
N THR A 91 -42.54 -12.92 -81.03
CA THR A 91 -41.32 -12.75 -80.23
C THR A 91 -41.44 -11.59 -79.24
N LEU A 92 -42.01 -10.44 -79.64
CA LEU A 92 -42.28 -9.33 -78.73
C LEU A 92 -43.34 -9.70 -77.68
N SER A 93 -44.39 -10.42 -78.06
CA SER A 93 -45.42 -10.88 -77.12
C SER A 93 -44.84 -11.84 -76.08
N ASP A 94 -43.94 -12.73 -76.47
CA ASP A 94 -43.33 -13.68 -75.56
C ASP A 94 -42.29 -12.99 -74.67
N HIS A 95 -41.54 -12.02 -75.21
CA HIS A 95 -40.66 -11.17 -74.41
C HIS A 95 -41.43 -10.37 -73.37
N HIS A 96 -42.54 -9.73 -73.73
CA HIS A 96 -43.40 -9.02 -72.78
C HIS A 96 -44.01 -9.95 -71.72
N LYS A 97 -44.39 -11.19 -72.08
CA LYS A 97 -44.87 -12.17 -71.09
C LYS A 97 -43.78 -12.58 -70.10
N GLU A 98 -42.53 -12.64 -70.54
CA GLU A 98 -41.39 -12.93 -69.67
C GLU A 98 -41.09 -11.74 -68.75
N GLU A 99 -41.09 -10.51 -69.28
CA GLU A 99 -40.92 -9.30 -68.48
C GLU A 99 -42.03 -9.14 -67.44
N ILE A 100 -43.29 -9.38 -67.80
CA ILE A 100 -44.42 -9.36 -66.85
C ILE A 100 -44.23 -10.41 -65.75
N ARG A 101 -43.74 -11.61 -66.10
CA ARG A 101 -43.42 -12.64 -65.10
C ARG A 101 -42.30 -12.19 -64.16
N ASN A 102 -41.24 -11.60 -64.70
CA ASN A 102 -40.13 -11.07 -63.90
C ASN A 102 -40.56 -9.92 -62.98
N ILE A 103 -41.42 -9.01 -63.48
CA ILE A 103 -41.98 -7.92 -62.68
C ILE A 103 -42.85 -8.46 -61.55
N ASN A 104 -43.70 -9.46 -61.84
CA ASN A 104 -44.56 -10.07 -60.81
C ASN A 104 -43.72 -10.81 -59.77
N GLN A 105 -42.71 -11.57 -60.18
CA GLN A 105 -41.80 -12.25 -59.25
C GLN A 105 -41.04 -11.24 -58.38
N CYS A 106 -40.50 -10.17 -58.97
CA CYS A 106 -39.84 -9.11 -58.22
C CYS A 106 -40.80 -8.41 -57.23
N LYS A 107 -42.06 -8.21 -57.62
CA LYS A 107 -43.10 -7.66 -56.75
C LYS A 107 -43.40 -8.59 -55.58
N ASP A 108 -43.51 -9.89 -55.83
CA ASP A 108 -43.80 -10.89 -54.80
C ASP A 108 -42.63 -10.98 -53.81
N ASP A 109 -41.38 -11.04 -54.31
CA ASP A 109 -40.16 -11.03 -53.48
C ASP A 109 -40.06 -9.76 -52.62
N MET A 110 -40.39 -8.59 -53.19
CA MET A 110 -40.41 -7.33 -52.45
C MET A 110 -41.52 -7.33 -51.39
N THR A 111 -42.70 -7.86 -51.71
CA THR A 111 -43.82 -7.96 -50.78
C THR A 111 -43.48 -8.88 -49.61
N GLU A 112 -42.82 -10.02 -49.87
CA GLU A 112 -42.35 -10.93 -48.84
C GLU A 112 -41.31 -10.26 -47.91
N LYS A 113 -40.32 -9.56 -48.49
CA LYS A 113 -39.35 -8.78 -47.70
C LYS A 113 -40.02 -7.73 -46.82
N TYR A 114 -41.01 -7.01 -47.35
CA TYR A 114 -41.77 -6.02 -46.56
C TYR A 114 -42.59 -6.67 -45.45
N LEU A 115 -43.20 -7.83 -45.71
CA LEU A 115 -43.96 -8.57 -44.70
C LEU A 115 -43.05 -9.10 -43.59
N GLN A 116 -41.87 -9.63 -43.94
CA GLN A 116 -40.87 -10.06 -42.97
C GLN A 116 -40.39 -8.88 -42.13
N ARG A 117 -40.03 -7.76 -42.78
CA ARG A 117 -39.59 -6.55 -42.06
C ARG A 117 -40.67 -5.98 -41.15
N LYS A 118 -41.93 -6.01 -41.57
CA LYS A 118 -43.08 -5.60 -40.75
C LYS A 118 -43.21 -6.49 -39.51
N LYS A 119 -43.08 -7.81 -39.66
CA LYS A 119 -43.13 -8.75 -38.52
C LYS A 119 -41.98 -8.50 -37.54
N GLU A 120 -40.75 -8.30 -38.04
CA GLU A 120 -39.59 -7.96 -37.21
C GLU A 120 -39.82 -6.69 -36.40
N LEU A 121 -40.29 -5.61 -37.05
CA LEU A 121 -40.56 -4.34 -36.39
C LEU A 121 -41.69 -4.46 -35.36
N GLN A 122 -42.72 -5.26 -35.64
CA GLN A 122 -43.78 -5.55 -34.67
C GLN A 122 -43.24 -6.30 -33.45
N MET A 123 -42.37 -7.29 -33.63
CA MET A 123 -41.74 -7.98 -32.50
C MET A 123 -40.87 -7.04 -31.68
N GLN A 124 -40.05 -6.20 -32.33
CA GLN A 124 -39.23 -5.21 -31.63
C GLN A 124 -40.09 -4.22 -30.85
N LEU A 125 -41.23 -3.78 -31.40
CA LEU A 125 -42.15 -2.88 -30.72
C LEU A 125 -42.74 -3.55 -29.47
N ILE A 126 -43.13 -4.83 -29.56
CA ILE A 126 -43.64 -5.59 -28.41
C ILE A 126 -42.55 -5.71 -27.34
N GLU A 127 -41.34 -6.09 -27.71
CA GLU A 127 -40.20 -6.22 -26.79
C GLU A 127 -39.89 -4.90 -26.08
N LYS A 128 -39.79 -3.80 -26.84
CA LYS A 128 -39.58 -2.46 -26.29
C LYS A 128 -40.73 -2.00 -25.38
N SER A 129 -41.97 -2.34 -25.73
CA SER A 129 -43.13 -2.04 -24.86
C SER A 129 -43.09 -2.81 -23.54
N LYS A 130 -42.60 -4.07 -23.56
CA LYS A 130 -42.41 -4.88 -22.35
C LYS A 130 -41.32 -4.29 -21.46
N LEU A 131 -40.18 -3.90 -22.06
CA LEU A 131 -39.09 -3.24 -21.33
C LEU A 131 -39.55 -1.93 -20.69
N LEU A 132 -40.31 -1.12 -21.43
CA LEU A 132 -40.84 0.15 -20.92
C LEU A 132 -41.80 -0.06 -19.74
N ARG A 133 -42.69 -1.07 -19.80
CA ARG A 133 -43.57 -1.41 -18.66
C ARG A 133 -42.81 -1.95 -17.45
N ASN A 134 -41.69 -2.64 -17.66
CA ASN A 134 -40.86 -3.11 -16.55
C ASN A 134 -40.14 -1.93 -15.89
N ALA A 135 -39.53 -1.05 -16.69
CA ALA A 135 -38.89 0.17 -16.18
C ALA A 135 -39.88 1.10 -15.45
N GLN A 136 -41.13 1.20 -15.94
CA GLN A 136 -42.19 1.95 -15.24
C GLN A 136 -42.52 1.34 -13.87
N ARG A 137 -42.62 0.00 -13.77
CA ARG A 137 -42.82 -0.68 -12.48
C ARG A 137 -41.66 -0.49 -11.53
N GLU A 138 -40.42 -0.59 -12.01
CA GLU A 138 -39.23 -0.32 -11.19
C GLU A 138 -39.20 1.14 -10.69
N LEU A 139 -39.63 2.10 -11.52
CA LEU A 139 -39.76 3.50 -11.10
C LEU A 139 -40.86 3.70 -10.04
N GLU A 140 -41.99 3.00 -10.16
CA GLU A 140 -43.06 3.03 -9.15
C GLU A 140 -42.58 2.43 -7.81
N ASP A 141 -41.82 1.32 -7.85
CA ASP A 141 -41.23 0.72 -6.65
C ASP A 141 -40.20 1.66 -5.98
N MET A 142 -39.44 2.43 -6.77
CA MET A 142 -38.48 3.42 -6.28
C MET A 142 -39.12 4.61 -5.55
N GLU A 143 -40.37 4.95 -5.87
CA GLU A 143 -41.10 6.01 -5.17
C GLU A 143 -41.41 5.62 -3.72
N GLY A 144 -41.67 4.33 -3.45
CA GLY A 144 -41.83 3.80 -2.10
C GLY A 144 -40.58 3.97 -1.24
N TYR A 145 -39.39 3.75 -1.83
CA TYR A 145 -38.11 3.99 -1.15
C TYR A 145 -37.88 5.47 -0.83
N ARG A 146 -38.38 6.40 -1.66
CA ARG A 146 -38.26 7.84 -1.39
C ARG A 146 -39.02 8.22 -0.12
N ILE A 147 -40.24 7.69 0.07
CA ILE A 147 -41.06 7.94 1.25
C ILE A 147 -40.39 7.38 2.51
N ILE A 148 -39.87 6.15 2.45
CA ILE A 148 -39.17 5.53 3.60
C ILE A 148 -37.91 6.34 3.95
N ARG A 149 -37.15 6.79 2.95
CA ARG A 149 -35.96 7.61 3.18
C ARG A 149 -36.29 8.96 3.82
N GLU A 150 -37.41 9.57 3.46
CA GLU A 150 -37.88 10.81 4.06
C GLU A 150 -38.29 10.59 5.53
N GLN A 151 -39.01 9.50 5.82
CA GLN A 151 -39.36 9.11 7.20
C GLN A 151 -38.12 8.84 8.06
N GLN A 152 -37.13 8.10 7.53
CA GLN A 152 -35.87 7.85 8.23
C GLN A 152 -35.08 9.15 8.47
N SER A 153 -35.08 10.07 7.51
CA SER A 153 -34.43 11.38 7.66
C SER A 153 -35.04 12.19 8.80
N ASP A 154 -36.36 12.18 8.93
CA ASP A 154 -37.04 12.90 10.01
C ASP A 154 -36.85 12.23 11.38
N GLU A 155 -36.82 10.89 11.43
CA GLU A 155 -36.48 10.14 12.65
C GLU A 155 -35.03 10.43 13.10
N ILE A 156 -34.07 10.47 12.16
CA ILE A 156 -32.68 10.82 12.46
C ILE A 156 -32.59 12.23 13.05
N LYS A 157 -33.29 13.23 12.49
CA LYS A 157 -33.29 14.60 13.04
C LYS A 157 -33.83 14.65 14.47
N LEU A 158 -34.84 13.84 14.78
CA LEU A 158 -35.40 13.76 16.14
C LEU A 158 -34.38 13.16 17.10
N LEU A 159 -33.74 12.05 16.72
CA LEU A 159 -32.70 11.41 17.52
C LEU A 159 -31.48 12.31 17.72
N GLU A 160 -31.05 13.04 16.69
CA GLU A 160 -29.97 14.03 16.80
C GLU A 160 -30.31 15.15 17.80
N HIS A 161 -31.56 15.60 17.82
CA HIS A 161 -32.03 16.59 18.78
C HIS A 161 -31.99 16.05 20.22
N GLU A 162 -32.45 14.82 20.42
CA GLU A 162 -32.44 14.15 21.72
C GLU A 162 -31.02 13.90 22.23
N VAL A 163 -30.11 13.42 21.38
CA VAL A 163 -28.68 13.25 21.72
C VAL A 163 -28.04 14.59 22.08
N LYS A 164 -28.36 15.67 21.37
CA LYS A 164 -27.86 17.01 21.69
C LYS A 164 -28.35 17.48 23.06
N GLN A 165 -29.61 17.22 23.39
CA GLN A 165 -30.17 17.55 24.71
C GLN A 165 -29.50 16.74 25.82
N MET A 166 -29.38 15.41 25.66
CA MET A 166 -28.70 14.55 26.62
C MET A 166 -27.24 14.95 26.84
N ARG A 167 -26.52 15.34 25.78
CA ARG A 167 -25.14 15.84 25.91
C ARG A 167 -25.08 17.14 26.72
N ALA A 168 -26.03 18.06 26.52
CA ALA A 168 -26.09 19.29 27.31
C ALA A 168 -26.35 18.98 28.81
N GLU A 169 -27.25 18.05 29.10
CA GLU A 169 -27.54 17.58 30.46
C GLU A 169 -26.32 16.91 31.10
N GLN A 170 -25.64 16.01 30.38
CA GLN A 170 -24.41 15.36 30.85
C GLN A 170 -23.29 16.36 31.12
N VAL A 171 -23.10 17.38 30.27
CA VAL A 171 -22.11 18.43 30.50
C VAL A 171 -22.42 19.20 31.79
N HIS A 172 -23.69 19.53 32.03
CA HIS A 172 -24.11 20.19 33.27
C HIS A 172 -23.86 19.32 34.51
N GLU A 173 -24.13 18.02 34.44
CA GLU A 173 -23.82 17.09 35.53
C GLU A 173 -22.32 16.98 35.77
N ILE A 174 -21.51 16.86 34.72
CA ILE A 174 -20.05 16.80 34.81
C ILE A 174 -19.49 18.08 35.46
N ASP A 175 -19.99 19.25 35.07
CA ASP A 175 -19.53 20.52 35.65
C ASP A 175 -19.91 20.64 37.14
N ARG A 176 -21.09 20.11 37.51
CA ARG A 176 -21.49 20.00 38.92
C ARG A 176 -20.56 19.06 39.68
N PHE A 177 -20.31 17.85 39.17
CA PHE A 177 -19.39 16.89 39.78
C PHE A 177 -17.98 17.45 39.92
N LYS A 178 -17.45 18.15 38.90
CA LYS A 178 -16.15 18.82 38.97
C LYS A 178 -16.11 19.89 40.06
N SER A 179 -17.20 20.63 40.25
CA SER A 179 -17.30 21.66 41.30
C SER A 179 -17.28 21.02 42.69
N ASP A 180 -18.05 19.96 42.89
CA ASP A 180 -18.12 19.25 44.16
C ASP A 180 -16.79 18.54 44.49
N PHE A 181 -16.18 17.86 43.50
CA PHE A 181 -14.86 17.24 43.65
C PHE A 181 -13.76 18.26 44.01
N ARG A 182 -13.77 19.45 43.38
CA ARG A 182 -12.79 20.50 43.74
C ARG A 182 -12.93 20.96 45.18
N LYS A 183 -14.15 21.08 45.70
CA LYS A 183 -14.39 21.43 47.11
C LYS A 183 -13.90 20.33 48.05
N GLU A 184 -14.12 19.06 47.70
CA GLU A 184 -13.66 17.92 48.50
C GLU A 184 -12.13 17.84 48.54
N VAL A 185 -11.47 18.05 47.40
CA VAL A 185 -9.99 18.12 47.33
C VAL A 185 -9.45 19.26 48.20
N GLU A 186 -10.07 20.44 48.15
CA GLU A 186 -9.65 21.57 48.99
C GLU A 186 -9.81 21.28 50.49
N GLN A 187 -10.89 20.58 50.88
CA GLN A 187 -11.12 20.17 52.27
C GLN A 187 -10.11 19.12 52.72
N ASN A 188 -9.79 18.13 51.88
CA ASN A 188 -8.82 17.10 52.18
C ASN A 188 -7.40 17.69 52.31
N GLN A 189 -7.02 18.62 51.44
CA GLN A 189 -5.73 19.33 51.54
C GLN A 189 -5.61 20.09 52.87
N LYS A 190 -6.65 20.82 53.27
CA LYS A 190 -6.67 21.52 54.56
C LYS A 190 -6.58 20.56 55.74
N PHE A 191 -7.20 19.39 55.65
CA PHE A 191 -7.13 18.36 56.69
C PHE A 191 -5.72 17.74 56.77
N GLU A 192 -5.11 17.43 55.63
CA GLU A 192 -3.73 16.93 55.55
C GLU A 192 -2.72 17.94 56.09
N GLU A 193 -2.85 19.23 55.77
CA GLU A 193 -2.00 20.30 56.33
C GLU A 193 -2.06 20.36 57.86
N ILE A 194 -3.25 20.20 58.44
CA ILE A 194 -3.44 20.16 59.89
C ILE A 194 -2.77 18.92 60.49
N GLN A 195 -2.98 17.74 59.90
CA GLN A 195 -2.33 16.51 60.38
C GLN A 195 -0.80 16.59 60.29
N LEU A 196 -0.27 17.16 59.20
CA LEU A 196 1.16 17.29 59.00
C LEU A 196 1.78 18.25 60.03
N ALA A 197 1.08 19.33 60.37
CA ALA A 197 1.50 20.23 61.45
C ALA A 197 1.52 19.54 62.82
N GLU A 198 0.52 18.72 63.14
CA GLU A 198 0.48 17.93 64.38
C GLU A 198 1.63 16.90 64.44
N PHE A 199 1.88 16.18 63.34
CA PHE A 199 3.01 15.24 63.26
C PHE A 199 4.36 15.92 63.38
N GLU A 200 4.54 17.11 62.78
CA GLU A 200 5.75 17.89 62.96
C GLU A 200 5.99 18.29 64.41
N GLU A 201 4.94 18.67 65.14
CA GLU A 201 5.04 19.04 66.54
C GLU A 201 5.43 17.83 67.42
N GLN A 202 4.81 16.68 67.16
CA GLN A 202 5.17 15.42 67.85
C GLN A 202 6.61 14.99 67.55
N ALA A 203 7.04 15.07 66.29
CA ALA A 203 8.40 14.75 65.90
C ALA A 203 9.41 15.70 66.57
N LYS A 204 9.11 17.01 66.66
CA LYS A 204 9.95 17.98 67.37
C LYS A 204 10.10 17.63 68.86
N LEU A 205 9.01 17.21 69.52
CA LEU A 205 9.03 16.76 70.92
C LEU A 205 9.87 15.49 71.11
N GLU A 206 9.72 14.51 70.22
CA GLU A 206 10.44 13.24 70.31
C GLU A 206 11.94 13.40 70.04
N VAL A 207 12.31 14.24 69.07
CA VAL A 207 13.70 14.63 68.80
C VAL A 207 14.30 15.35 70.00
N ALA A 208 13.58 16.29 70.62
CA ALA A 208 14.06 17.00 71.81
C ALA A 208 14.32 16.03 72.98
N LYS A 209 13.44 15.05 73.19
CA LYS A 209 13.59 14.01 74.20
C LYS A 209 14.81 13.13 73.92
N TYR A 210 14.97 12.66 72.68
CA TYR A 210 16.12 11.85 72.28
C TYR A 210 17.45 12.60 72.45
N LEU A 211 17.50 13.88 72.04
CA LEU A 211 18.69 14.72 72.20
C LEU A 211 19.05 14.92 73.68
N TYR A 212 18.05 15.10 74.55
CA TYR A 212 18.28 15.22 75.99
C TYR A 212 18.86 13.91 76.56
N GLU A 213 18.23 12.76 76.28
CA GLU A 213 18.71 11.45 76.73
C GLU A 213 20.13 11.16 76.22
N ARG A 214 20.42 11.47 74.95
CA ARG A 214 21.76 11.31 74.36
C ARG A 214 22.79 12.21 75.03
N THR A 215 22.44 13.44 75.37
CA THR A 215 23.34 14.38 76.05
C THR A 215 23.70 13.88 77.45
N VAL A 216 22.72 13.37 78.21
CA VAL A 216 22.95 12.80 79.54
C VAL A 216 23.85 11.55 79.46
N ASN A 217 23.61 10.67 78.49
CA ASN A 217 24.46 9.49 78.29
C ASN A 217 25.90 9.87 77.95
N ILE A 218 26.12 10.86 77.07
CA ILE A 218 27.47 11.35 76.74
C ILE A 218 28.15 11.95 77.98
N GLN A 219 27.44 12.66 78.85
CA GLN A 219 28.00 13.20 80.09
C GLN A 219 28.43 12.08 81.06
N ASN A 220 27.63 11.02 81.17
CA ASN A 220 27.94 9.85 81.98
C ASN A 220 29.17 9.11 81.44
N GLU A 221 29.20 8.81 80.14
CA GLU A 221 30.34 8.19 79.46
C GLU A 221 31.63 9.01 79.64
N ASN A 222 31.56 10.33 79.45
CA ASN A 222 32.70 11.21 79.68
C ASN A 222 33.19 11.20 81.14
N THR A 223 32.27 11.09 82.10
CA THR A 223 32.62 10.99 83.52
C THR A 223 33.33 9.67 83.83
N GLU A 224 32.87 8.56 83.26
CA GLU A 224 33.54 7.27 83.37
C GLU A 224 34.91 7.27 82.70
N LEU A 225 35.02 7.82 81.50
CA LEU A 225 36.29 7.94 80.77
C LEU A 225 37.29 8.78 81.56
N ARG A 226 36.87 9.88 82.19
CA ARG A 226 37.74 10.68 83.08
C ARG A 226 38.23 9.88 84.28
N LYS A 227 37.38 9.05 84.91
CA LYS A 227 37.79 8.16 86.01
C LYS A 227 38.80 7.11 85.53
N LYS A 228 38.54 6.48 84.37
CA LYS A 228 39.47 5.51 83.75
C LYS A 228 40.81 6.17 83.44
N LEU A 229 40.80 7.38 82.86
CA LEU A 229 42.01 8.13 82.52
C LEU A 229 42.82 8.49 83.77
N GLN A 230 42.17 8.93 84.86
CA GLN A 230 42.84 9.13 86.15
C GLN A 230 43.47 7.85 86.71
N SER A 231 42.79 6.71 86.60
CA SER A 231 43.34 5.42 87.04
C SER A 231 44.55 4.99 86.21
N ILE A 232 44.53 5.23 84.90
CA ILE A 232 45.63 4.95 83.98
C ILE A 232 46.80 5.88 84.28
N SER A 233 46.58 7.18 84.50
CA SER A 233 47.64 8.12 84.87
C SER A 233 48.33 7.74 86.18
N LYS A 234 47.57 7.35 87.22
CA LYS A 234 48.16 6.83 88.47
C LYS A 234 48.99 5.58 88.23
N ARG A 235 48.49 4.63 87.44
CA ARG A 235 49.22 3.42 87.09
C ARG A 235 50.47 3.72 86.26
N GLN A 236 50.41 4.72 85.39
CA GLN A 236 51.55 5.18 84.60
C GLN A 236 52.61 5.85 85.48
N GLU A 237 52.22 6.63 86.50
CA GLU A 237 53.15 7.16 87.50
C GLU A 237 53.83 6.04 88.31
N GLU A 238 53.08 5.02 88.73
CA GLU A 238 53.63 3.84 89.40
C GLU A 238 54.59 3.06 88.51
N LEU A 239 54.21 2.82 87.24
CA LEU A 239 55.07 2.16 86.26
C LEU A 239 56.30 3.00 85.92
N ASN A 240 56.20 4.33 85.88
CA ASN A 240 57.35 5.21 85.67
C ASN A 240 58.30 5.18 86.88
N LYS A 241 57.78 5.11 88.12
CA LYS A 241 58.62 4.88 89.30
C LYS A 241 59.32 3.52 89.24
N LEU A 242 58.60 2.48 88.82
CA LEU A 242 59.16 1.14 88.65
C LEU A 242 60.21 1.10 87.53
N ARG A 243 59.93 1.79 86.42
CA ARG A 243 60.81 1.95 85.28
C ARG A 243 62.09 2.69 85.66
N ASN A 244 62.01 3.79 86.41
CA ASN A 244 63.20 4.50 86.86
C ASN A 244 64.08 3.60 87.74
N LYS A 245 63.45 2.79 88.61
CA LYS A 245 64.15 1.81 89.45
C LYS A 245 64.81 0.69 88.63
N LEU A 246 64.11 0.20 87.60
CA LEU A 246 64.62 -0.77 86.65
C LEU A 246 65.69 -0.18 85.71
N GLU A 247 65.60 1.09 85.34
CA GLU A 247 66.60 1.79 84.53
C GLU A 247 67.88 2.04 85.35
N GLU A 248 67.78 2.28 86.66
CA GLU A 248 68.93 2.28 87.58
C GLU A 248 69.58 0.89 87.67
N GLU A 249 68.79 -0.17 87.82
CA GLU A 249 69.27 -1.56 87.80
C GLU A 249 69.85 -1.95 86.43
N GLN A 250 69.24 -1.49 85.33
CA GLN A 250 69.66 -1.73 83.96
C GLN A 250 70.91 -0.93 83.61
N LEU A 251 71.11 0.29 84.12
CA LEU A 251 72.37 1.02 84.01
C LEU A 251 73.51 0.24 84.68
N HIS A 252 73.23 -0.36 85.84
CA HIS A 252 74.16 -1.24 86.54
C HIS A 252 74.49 -2.52 85.72
N LEU A 253 73.52 -3.03 84.96
CA LEU A 253 73.65 -4.22 84.12
C LEU A 253 74.24 -3.92 82.72
N ILE A 254 73.97 -2.74 82.15
CA ILE A 254 74.51 -2.25 80.87
C ILE A 254 76.01 -1.96 80.99
N VAL A 255 76.48 -1.51 82.15
CA VAL A 255 77.93 -1.46 82.44
C VAL A 255 78.55 -2.87 82.39
N GLN A 256 77.82 -3.91 82.80
CA GLN A 256 78.29 -5.30 82.72
C GLN A 256 78.14 -5.93 81.31
N LEU A 257 77.09 -5.58 80.56
CA LEU A 257 76.76 -6.17 79.25
C LEU A 257 77.38 -5.43 78.04
N LYS A 258 77.84 -4.18 78.21
CA LYS A 258 78.67 -3.48 77.20
C LYS A 258 80.06 -4.11 77.03
N LEU A 259 80.46 -5.04 77.90
CA LEU A 259 81.66 -5.86 77.69
C LEU A 259 81.41 -7.10 76.82
N SER A 260 80.15 -7.54 76.66
CA SER A 260 79.84 -8.88 76.10
C SER A 260 79.13 -8.87 74.75
N THR A 261 78.70 -7.71 74.24
CA THR A 261 77.70 -7.72 73.15
C THR A 261 77.93 -6.65 72.09
N ASP A 262 79.20 -6.43 71.73
CA ASP A 262 79.63 -5.84 70.45
C ASP A 262 79.65 -6.88 69.30
N LEU A 263 78.81 -7.92 69.39
CA LEU A 263 78.71 -8.97 68.38
C LEU A 263 77.26 -9.17 67.90
N LYS A 264 77.03 -8.69 66.68
CA LYS A 264 76.07 -9.19 65.67
C LYS A 264 74.69 -8.51 65.54
N LYS A 265 74.78 -7.40 64.81
CA LYS A 265 73.86 -6.80 63.83
C LYS A 265 73.05 -7.79 62.92
N ILE A 266 71.74 -7.50 62.76
CA ILE A 266 71.02 -7.09 61.50
C ILE A 266 70.37 -8.13 60.51
N ARG A 267 69.16 -7.73 60.03
CA ARG A 267 68.44 -7.91 58.70
C ARG A 267 67.67 -9.22 58.39
N LEU A 268 66.60 -9.30 57.56
CA LEU A 268 65.49 -8.48 56.96
C LEU A 268 64.88 -9.29 55.77
N ASP A 269 63.86 -8.71 55.10
CA ASP A 269 63.27 -8.97 53.76
C ASP A 269 62.10 -9.99 53.64
N LYS A 270 60.88 -9.62 53.19
CA LYS A 270 60.32 -9.21 51.84
C LYS A 270 60.17 -10.43 50.89
N THR A 271 59.17 -10.65 50.00
CA THR A 271 58.15 -9.88 49.21
C THR A 271 57.32 -10.89 48.34
N SER A 272 56.18 -10.52 47.72
CA SER A 272 55.79 -10.87 46.30
C SER A 272 54.36 -10.40 45.88
N GLY A 273 54.10 -10.24 44.56
CA GLY A 273 52.85 -9.77 43.91
C GLY A 273 52.37 -10.63 42.70
N PHE A 274 51.31 -10.21 41.96
CA PHE A 274 50.66 -10.94 40.83
C PHE A 274 50.03 -10.03 39.72
N ILE A 275 49.72 -10.61 38.53
CA ILE A 275 49.28 -10.03 37.22
C ILE A 275 47.83 -10.46 36.82
N THR A 276 47.07 -9.67 36.02
CA THR A 276 45.67 -9.90 35.54
C THR A 276 45.46 -9.98 34.00
N LYS A 277 44.30 -10.53 33.56
CA LYS A 277 43.82 -10.81 32.18
C LYS A 277 42.69 -9.87 31.69
N GLY A 278 42.68 -9.66 30.35
CA GLY A 278 41.65 -9.28 29.34
C GLY A 278 40.22 -8.80 29.69
N ASN A 279 39.83 -7.69 29.04
CA ASN A 279 38.54 -6.96 29.14
C ASN A 279 37.35 -7.66 28.48
N ALA A 280 36.25 -7.79 29.22
CA ALA A 280 34.90 -8.01 28.72
C ALA A 280 34.29 -6.68 28.20
N HIS A 281 33.39 -6.76 27.22
CA HIS A 281 32.57 -5.62 26.79
C HIS A 281 31.87 -5.02 28.01
N ARG A 282 32.03 -3.71 28.21
CA ARG A 282 31.45 -2.99 29.35
C ARG A 282 29.96 -2.73 29.10
N ASP A 283 29.14 -2.93 30.11
CA ASP A 283 27.74 -2.52 30.16
C ASP A 283 27.65 -0.99 30.16
N VAL A 284 27.73 -0.37 28.98
CA VAL A 284 27.56 1.08 28.80
C VAL A 284 26.08 1.38 28.57
N GLN A 285 25.54 2.27 29.41
CA GLN A 285 24.20 2.83 29.31
C GLN A 285 24.20 4.10 28.46
N TYR A 286 23.19 4.27 27.61
CA TYR A 286 23.07 5.44 26.74
C TYR A 286 21.74 6.17 26.86
N VAL A 287 21.80 7.50 26.97
CA VAL A 287 20.66 8.38 26.67
C VAL A 287 20.77 8.80 25.20
N ILE A 288 19.77 8.46 24.40
CA ILE A 288 19.77 8.71 22.95
C ILE A 288 18.91 9.94 22.68
N PHE A 289 19.45 10.89 21.93
CA PHE A 289 18.73 12.08 21.49
C PHE A 289 18.26 11.88 20.06
N GLU A 290 16.97 11.98 19.85
CA GLU A 290 16.35 11.86 18.54
C GLU A 290 15.48 13.06 18.21
N GLY A 291 15.24 13.29 16.92
CA GLY A 291 14.43 14.43 16.48
C GLY A 291 12.93 14.24 16.64
N GLY A 292 12.19 15.32 16.43
CA GLY A 292 10.74 15.35 16.53
C GLY A 292 10.09 15.43 15.16
N GLY A 293 9.65 14.31 14.60
CA GLY A 293 8.84 14.36 13.39
C GLY A 293 9.02 13.15 12.48
N PRO A 294 7.93 12.53 12.01
CA PRO A 294 7.97 11.44 11.04
C PRO A 294 8.50 11.82 9.65
N ASP A 295 8.60 13.12 9.31
CA ASP A 295 9.28 13.61 8.10
C ASP A 295 10.61 14.31 8.40
N GLU A 296 10.86 14.67 9.65
CA GLU A 296 11.98 15.53 10.02
C GLU A 296 13.22 14.71 10.40
N GLY A 297 13.02 13.46 10.83
CA GLY A 297 14.09 12.67 11.44
C GLY A 297 14.78 13.50 12.53
N PRO A 298 16.12 13.50 12.64
CA PRO A 298 16.84 14.40 13.54
C PRO A 298 16.70 15.90 13.20
N GLY A 299 16.08 16.25 12.07
CA GLY A 299 16.09 17.57 11.44
C GLY A 299 17.10 17.64 10.28
N PRO A 300 17.02 18.67 9.42
CA PRO A 300 17.84 18.75 8.20
C PRO A 300 19.34 18.95 8.44
N ASN A 301 19.78 19.30 9.66
CA ASN A 301 21.19 19.59 9.96
C ASN A 301 21.74 18.71 11.09
N GLN A 302 22.00 17.44 10.76
CA GLN A 302 22.53 16.43 11.68
C GLN A 302 23.85 16.85 12.35
N THR A 303 24.74 17.48 11.58
CA THR A 303 26.03 17.98 12.06
C THR A 303 25.85 19.03 13.15
N GLU A 304 24.94 19.99 12.96
CA GLU A 304 24.65 21.02 13.96
C GLU A 304 24.01 20.43 15.22
N ASN A 305 23.11 19.45 15.07
CA ASN A 305 22.50 18.77 16.22
C ASN A 305 23.55 18.08 17.10
N ILE A 306 24.48 17.35 16.49
CA ILE A 306 25.56 16.69 17.24
C ILE A 306 26.51 17.73 17.84
N ALA A 307 26.81 18.81 17.13
CA ALA A 307 27.58 19.93 17.66
C ALA A 307 26.88 20.57 18.88
N ALA A 308 25.56 20.70 18.86
CA ALA A 308 24.77 21.19 19.99
C ALA A 308 24.83 20.22 21.18
N LEU A 309 24.69 18.91 20.96
CA LEU A 309 24.85 17.90 22.02
C LEU A 309 26.23 18.01 22.69
N LYS A 310 27.29 18.11 21.90
CA LYS A 310 28.66 18.28 22.40
C LYS A 310 28.86 19.59 23.16
N ARG A 311 28.27 20.70 22.69
CA ARG A 311 28.28 21.99 23.42
C ARG A 311 27.56 21.89 24.78
N ILE A 312 26.48 21.13 24.84
CA ILE A 312 25.65 21.01 26.04
C ILE A 312 26.25 20.01 27.04
N PHE A 313 26.57 18.80 26.60
CA PHE A 313 26.95 17.67 27.46
C PHE A 313 28.46 17.44 27.55
N GLY A 314 29.27 18.10 26.72
CA GLY A 314 30.73 17.96 26.69
C GLY A 314 31.21 16.85 25.77
N GLU A 315 32.51 16.53 25.84
CA GLU A 315 33.11 15.45 25.07
C GLU A 315 32.75 14.07 25.62
N ILE A 316 32.61 13.08 24.73
CA ILE A 316 32.41 11.69 25.13
C ILE A 316 33.69 11.12 25.73
N ASN A 317 33.60 10.65 26.97
CA ASN A 317 34.65 9.86 27.62
C ASN A 317 34.44 8.37 27.28
N SER A 318 35.31 7.80 26.44
CA SER A 318 35.26 6.41 26.00
C SER A 318 35.32 5.36 27.12
N THR A 319 35.74 5.76 28.32
CA THR A 319 35.82 4.87 29.50
C THR A 319 34.61 4.96 30.42
N ALA A 320 33.72 5.92 30.20
CA ALA A 320 32.53 6.11 31.02
C ALA A 320 31.51 4.98 30.83
N HIS A 321 30.76 4.68 31.89
CA HIS A 321 29.66 3.71 31.84
C HIS A 321 28.33 4.34 31.41
N ARG A 322 28.26 5.66 31.34
CA ARG A 322 27.09 6.44 30.96
C ARG A 322 27.49 7.44 29.89
N MET A 323 26.80 7.41 28.76
CA MET A 323 27.07 8.28 27.62
C MET A 323 25.77 8.83 27.05
N TYR A 324 25.86 9.95 26.32
CA TYR A 324 24.80 10.33 25.40
C TYR A 324 25.12 9.78 24.01
N ALA A 325 24.09 9.58 23.21
CA ALA A 325 24.20 9.20 21.80
C ALA A 325 23.23 10.02 20.97
N TYR A 326 23.45 9.98 19.66
CA TYR A 326 22.55 10.53 18.66
C TYR A 326 21.83 9.38 17.95
N GLY A 327 20.52 9.51 17.73
CA GLY A 327 19.75 8.52 16.99
C GLY A 327 19.50 8.93 15.54
N LYS A 328 19.85 8.04 14.60
CA LYS A 328 19.49 8.12 13.19
C LYS A 328 18.19 7.36 12.97
N GLN A 329 17.11 8.11 12.80
CA GLN A 329 15.77 7.57 12.60
C GLN A 329 15.41 7.40 11.13
N GLN A 330 14.29 6.71 10.88
CA GLN A 330 13.67 6.53 9.57
C GLN A 330 14.61 5.90 8.55
N MET A 331 15.29 4.82 8.92
CA MET A 331 15.94 3.99 7.91
C MET A 331 14.86 3.26 7.10
N ARG A 332 14.53 3.83 5.93
CA ARG A 332 13.40 3.46 5.05
C ARG A 332 13.69 2.21 4.22
N ILE A 333 13.93 1.08 4.88
CA ILE A 333 14.37 -0.17 4.22
C ILE A 333 13.34 -0.75 3.24
N LEU A 334 12.05 -0.44 3.40
CA LEU A 334 10.97 -0.99 2.56
C LEU A 334 10.70 -0.17 1.29
N THR A 335 11.08 1.11 1.27
CA THR A 335 10.60 2.10 0.30
C THR A 335 11.72 2.84 -0.40
N ARG A 336 12.97 2.54 -0.06
CA ARG A 336 14.16 3.06 -0.71
C ARG A 336 15.06 1.93 -1.22
N SER A 337 15.90 2.25 -2.19
CA SER A 337 16.89 1.32 -2.74
C SER A 337 17.94 0.97 -1.68
N ILE A 338 18.54 -0.22 -1.81
CA ILE A 338 19.64 -0.67 -0.94
C ILE A 338 20.76 0.37 -0.92
N ALA A 339 21.10 0.91 -2.09
CA ALA A 339 22.15 1.91 -2.25
C ALA A 339 21.84 3.20 -1.48
N PHE A 340 20.60 3.69 -1.57
CA PHE A 340 20.17 4.90 -0.86
C PHE A 340 20.25 4.73 0.65
N VAL A 341 19.66 3.65 1.18
CA VAL A 341 19.65 3.37 2.62
C VAL A 341 21.08 3.17 3.14
N ARG A 342 21.92 2.49 2.37
CA ARG A 342 23.34 2.31 2.70
C ARG A 342 24.09 3.65 2.73
N SER A 343 23.86 4.55 1.77
CA SER A 343 24.52 5.86 1.79
C SER A 343 24.12 6.69 3.01
N GLU A 344 22.85 6.65 3.41
CA GLU A 344 22.37 7.34 4.62
C GLU A 344 23.02 6.78 5.88
N LEU A 345 23.25 5.46 5.91
CA LEU A 345 23.92 4.78 7.01
C LEU A 345 25.41 5.12 7.07
N GLU A 346 26.10 5.10 5.92
CA GLU A 346 27.51 5.45 5.82
C GLU A 346 27.76 6.92 6.21
N ILE A 347 26.86 7.84 5.86
CA ILE A 347 26.90 9.22 6.34
C ILE A 347 26.80 9.28 7.87
N ALA A 348 25.91 8.49 8.48
CA ALA A 348 25.76 8.44 9.93
C ALA A 348 27.02 7.86 10.62
N PHE A 349 27.64 6.82 10.04
CA PHE A 349 28.90 6.26 10.53
C PHE A 349 30.03 7.29 10.49
N ASP A 350 30.20 7.94 9.34
CA ASP A 350 31.18 9.00 9.13
C ASP A 350 31.01 10.12 10.16
N LEU A 351 29.76 10.51 10.41
CA LEU A 351 29.45 11.58 11.35
C LEU A 351 29.76 11.16 12.79
N ALA A 352 29.40 9.95 13.20
CA ALA A 352 29.71 9.39 14.52
C ALA A 352 31.23 9.34 14.78
N GLU A 353 32.00 8.88 13.78
CA GLU A 353 33.47 8.85 13.87
C GLU A 353 34.09 10.25 13.92
N LYS A 354 33.69 11.16 13.02
CA LYS A 354 34.24 12.53 12.95
C LYS A 354 33.95 13.35 14.20
N THR A 355 32.79 13.12 14.83
CA THR A 355 32.34 13.89 16.00
C THR A 355 32.59 13.18 17.33
N ASN A 356 33.09 11.95 17.29
CA ASN A 356 33.24 11.08 18.45
C ASN A 356 31.93 10.96 19.28
N THR A 357 30.80 10.88 18.60
CA THR A 357 29.47 10.80 19.23
C THR A 357 28.84 9.44 18.92
N PRO A 358 28.44 8.65 19.94
CA PRO A 358 27.79 7.37 19.72
C PRO A 358 26.50 7.47 18.89
N LEU A 359 26.22 6.42 18.13
CA LEU A 359 25.11 6.31 17.19
C LEU A 359 24.17 5.17 17.60
N LEU A 360 22.87 5.48 17.66
CA LEU A 360 21.78 4.50 17.59
C LEU A 360 21.15 4.56 16.20
N ILE A 361 20.85 3.41 15.60
CA ILE A 361 20.11 3.33 14.33
C ILE A 361 18.69 2.88 14.63
N HIS A 362 17.68 3.63 14.21
CA HIS A 362 16.27 3.30 14.40
C HIS A 362 15.61 3.06 13.04
N ILE A 363 15.10 1.83 12.85
CA ILE A 363 14.55 1.35 11.58
C ILE A 363 13.03 1.51 11.56
N ASP A 364 12.47 2.00 10.45
CA ASP A 364 11.04 1.83 10.16
C ASP A 364 10.84 0.49 9.45
N PRO A 365 10.22 -0.52 10.09
CA PRO A 365 10.21 -1.85 9.56
C PRO A 365 8.89 -2.17 8.83
N ILE A 366 7.83 -1.37 9.00
CA ILE A 366 6.48 -1.76 8.56
C ILE A 366 5.59 -0.62 8.06
N TYR A 367 5.81 0.64 8.45
CA TYR A 367 4.86 1.70 8.09
C TYR A 367 4.98 2.11 6.63
N GLY A 368 6.17 1.96 6.07
CA GLY A 368 6.45 2.27 4.67
C GLY A 368 6.66 3.76 4.45
N TRP A 369 7.33 4.45 5.37
CA TRP A 369 7.68 5.85 5.21
C TRP A 369 8.39 6.12 3.89
N GLY A 370 7.93 7.12 3.14
CA GLY A 370 8.53 7.52 1.86
C GLY A 370 8.02 6.78 0.62
N ALA A 371 7.04 5.86 0.76
CA ALA A 371 6.38 5.25 -0.40
C ALA A 371 5.69 6.31 -1.30
N ASP A 372 5.13 7.35 -0.68
CA ASP A 372 4.45 8.47 -1.34
C ASP A 372 5.39 9.54 -1.91
N GLN A 373 6.69 9.43 -1.67
CA GLN A 373 7.72 10.44 -2.00
C GLN A 373 8.67 9.98 -3.11
N GLU A 374 8.25 9.07 -3.99
CA GLU A 374 9.09 8.58 -5.07
C GLU A 374 9.18 9.60 -6.21
N ASN A 375 10.21 10.46 -6.17
CA ASN A 375 10.46 11.48 -7.19
C ASN A 375 11.46 11.02 -8.27
N SER A 376 12.22 9.95 -8.02
CA SER A 376 13.26 9.41 -8.92
C SER A 376 13.24 7.88 -8.91
N THR A 377 13.47 7.26 -10.07
CA THR A 377 13.59 5.80 -10.22
C THR A 377 14.83 5.23 -9.52
N ASP A 378 15.86 6.04 -9.31
CA ASP A 378 17.15 5.58 -8.78
C ASP A 378 17.11 5.33 -7.25
N ASP A 379 16.20 6.02 -6.56
CA ASP A 379 16.00 5.91 -5.11
C ASP A 379 14.99 4.83 -4.73
N ALA A 380 14.30 4.24 -5.71
CA ALA A 380 13.24 3.27 -5.49
C ALA A 380 13.80 1.86 -5.24
N PRO A 381 13.14 1.04 -4.40
CA PRO A 381 13.52 -0.36 -4.25
C PRO A 381 13.28 -1.10 -5.56
N ALA A 382 14.15 -2.08 -5.87
CA ALA A 382 14.04 -2.89 -7.09
C ALA A 382 12.67 -3.60 -7.21
N MET A 383 12.08 -3.94 -6.07
CA MET A 383 10.70 -4.42 -5.98
C MET A 383 9.94 -3.54 -4.98
N LYS A 384 8.76 -3.08 -5.38
CA LYS A 384 7.89 -2.24 -4.56
C LYS A 384 6.83 -3.12 -3.91
N TYR A 385 6.92 -3.31 -2.60
CA TYR A 385 5.98 -4.20 -1.90
C TYR A 385 4.51 -3.77 -2.09
N TRP A 386 4.26 -2.46 -2.20
CA TRP A 386 2.93 -1.90 -2.43
C TRP A 386 2.35 -2.20 -3.83
N GLN A 387 3.21 -2.55 -4.80
CA GLN A 387 2.79 -2.96 -6.15
C GLN A 387 2.73 -4.48 -6.31
N ASN A 388 3.36 -5.24 -5.41
CA ASN A 388 3.35 -6.70 -5.46
C ASN A 388 2.14 -7.26 -4.70
N GLU A 389 1.28 -7.98 -5.41
CA GLU A 389 0.01 -8.49 -4.87
C GLU A 389 0.19 -9.47 -3.69
N THR A 390 1.36 -10.10 -3.60
CA THR A 390 1.68 -11.05 -2.52
C THR A 390 2.31 -10.41 -1.29
N MET A 391 2.63 -9.12 -1.34
CA MET A 391 3.39 -8.42 -0.30
C MET A 391 2.59 -7.33 0.42
N ARG A 392 1.32 -7.13 0.05
CA ARG A 392 0.44 -6.08 0.58
C ARG A 392 -0.74 -6.68 1.33
N GLU A 393 -1.16 -6.01 2.38
CA GLU A 393 -2.30 -6.43 3.19
C GLU A 393 -3.64 -6.23 2.50
N TRP A 394 -4.63 -6.94 3.05
CA TRP A 394 -6.05 -6.85 2.69
C TRP A 394 -6.90 -6.71 3.95
N ILE A 395 -8.17 -6.35 3.76
CA ILE A 395 -9.15 -6.22 4.85
C ILE A 395 -10.04 -7.45 5.03
N GLU A 396 -9.86 -8.48 4.19
CA GLU A 396 -10.66 -9.70 4.17
C GLU A 396 -9.91 -10.87 3.52
N PHE A 397 -10.31 -12.11 3.81
CA PHE A 397 -9.82 -13.29 3.09
C PHE A 397 -10.39 -13.34 1.66
N PRO A 398 -9.66 -13.93 0.70
CA PRO A 398 -10.20 -14.19 -0.64
C PRO A 398 -11.43 -15.11 -0.58
N MET A 399 -12.48 -14.78 -1.35
CA MET A 399 -13.68 -15.64 -1.46
C MET A 399 -13.41 -16.94 -2.22
N ASN A 400 -12.42 -16.94 -3.11
CA ASN A 400 -11.93 -18.13 -3.80
C ASN A 400 -10.42 -17.99 -4.09
N SER A 401 -9.73 -19.11 -4.30
CA SER A 401 -8.28 -19.14 -4.53
C SER A 401 -7.84 -18.48 -5.84
N THR A 402 -8.77 -18.20 -6.75
CA THR A 402 -8.49 -17.65 -8.08
C THR A 402 -8.53 -16.12 -8.15
N GLN A 403 -9.11 -15.44 -7.17
CA GLN A 403 -9.26 -13.99 -7.16
C GLN A 403 -8.86 -13.38 -5.83
N LEU A 404 -7.78 -12.62 -5.83
CA LEU A 404 -7.30 -11.88 -4.66
C LEU A 404 -8.15 -10.62 -4.41
N PRO A 405 -8.30 -10.21 -3.12
CA PRO A 405 -8.94 -8.94 -2.78
C PRO A 405 -8.30 -7.75 -3.47
N THR A 406 -9.14 -6.82 -3.96
CA THR A 406 -8.70 -5.60 -4.66
C THR A 406 -8.61 -4.37 -3.75
N ARG A 407 -9.18 -4.45 -2.54
CA ARG A 407 -9.16 -3.38 -1.54
C ARG A 407 -7.84 -3.43 -0.77
N ILE A 408 -6.94 -2.48 -1.07
CA ILE A 408 -5.62 -2.37 -0.47
C ILE A 408 -5.63 -1.21 0.54
N PRO A 409 -5.63 -1.49 1.86
CA PRO A 409 -5.67 -0.45 2.89
C PRO A 409 -4.34 0.28 2.95
N ARG A 410 -4.40 1.60 3.15
CA ARG A 410 -3.23 2.41 3.53
C ARG A 410 -2.83 2.13 4.98
N SER A 411 -1.58 2.42 5.31
CA SER A 411 -1.14 2.49 6.69
C SER A 411 -1.78 3.72 7.34
N TRP A 412 -2.47 3.55 8.46
CA TRP A 412 -3.05 4.64 9.27
C TRP A 412 -2.74 4.42 10.75
N PHE A 413 -2.21 5.43 11.42
CA PHE A 413 -2.01 5.40 12.87
C PHE A 413 -2.06 6.82 13.43
N ASN A 414 -2.22 6.95 14.74
CA ASN A 414 -2.39 8.23 15.40
C ASN A 414 -1.36 8.41 16.52
N TRP A 415 -0.45 9.37 16.36
CA TRP A 415 0.55 9.76 17.36
C TRP A 415 0.26 11.17 17.91
N GLY A 416 -1.01 11.46 18.21
CA GLY A 416 -1.51 12.82 18.50
C GLY A 416 -1.94 13.57 17.24
N SER A 417 -1.59 13.05 16.07
CA SER A 417 -2.14 13.43 14.77
C SER A 417 -2.18 12.20 13.87
N TRP A 418 -3.14 12.16 12.95
CA TRP A 418 -3.27 11.05 12.01
C TRP A 418 -2.13 11.04 10.99
N CYS A 419 -1.51 9.88 10.83
CA CYS A 419 -0.42 9.62 9.91
C CYS A 419 -0.85 8.59 8.86
N SER A 420 -0.49 8.79 7.58
CA SER A 420 -0.67 7.80 6.52
C SER A 420 0.54 7.69 5.57
N PRO A 421 1.64 7.04 6.01
CA PRO A 421 2.93 7.11 5.33
C PRO A 421 3.07 6.31 4.03
N SER A 422 2.13 5.41 3.76
CA SER A 422 2.19 4.52 2.60
C SER A 422 0.81 4.27 1.98
N PHE A 423 0.79 4.09 0.66
CA PHE A 423 -0.37 3.62 -0.10
C PHE A 423 -0.86 2.21 0.26
N ALA A 424 -0.03 1.40 0.89
CA ALA A 424 -0.35 0.02 1.27
C ALA A 424 0.37 -0.38 2.56
N PHE A 425 -0.30 -1.16 3.40
CA PHE A 425 0.37 -1.82 4.53
C PHE A 425 1.01 -3.16 4.07
N PRO A 426 2.20 -3.53 4.55
CA PRO A 426 2.85 -4.78 4.14
C PRO A 426 2.20 -6.02 4.75
N ALA A 427 2.11 -7.10 3.95
CA ALA A 427 1.72 -8.42 4.43
C ALA A 427 2.93 -9.12 5.08
N ILE A 428 3.24 -8.77 6.33
CA ILE A 428 4.43 -9.25 7.05
C ILE A 428 4.47 -10.77 7.27
N GLY A 429 3.33 -11.47 7.16
CA GLY A 429 3.28 -12.94 7.16
C GLY A 429 3.59 -13.59 5.81
N SER A 430 3.73 -12.82 4.73
CA SER A 430 4.03 -13.36 3.39
C SER A 430 5.50 -13.73 3.24
N LEU A 431 5.78 -14.94 2.76
CA LEU A 431 7.15 -15.37 2.46
C LEU A 431 7.85 -14.45 1.46
N ASN A 432 7.12 -13.94 0.47
CA ASN A 432 7.67 -13.01 -0.50
C ASN A 432 8.08 -11.70 0.18
N PHE A 433 7.21 -11.15 1.04
CA PHE A 433 7.54 -9.94 1.79
C PHE A 433 8.72 -10.17 2.73
N LEU A 434 8.72 -11.27 3.49
CA LEU A 434 9.81 -11.63 4.39
C LEU A 434 11.16 -11.73 3.65
N ASN A 435 11.20 -12.40 2.51
CA ASN A 435 12.41 -12.49 1.69
C ASN A 435 12.86 -11.10 1.20
N PHE A 436 11.91 -10.27 0.76
CA PHE A 436 12.19 -8.90 0.34
C PHE A 436 12.75 -8.04 1.49
N SER A 437 12.06 -7.98 2.63
CA SER A 437 12.45 -7.15 3.77
C SER A 437 13.75 -7.63 4.40
N SER A 438 13.95 -8.94 4.51
CA SER A 438 15.18 -9.53 5.04
C SER A 438 16.38 -9.21 4.15
N LYS A 439 16.21 -9.31 2.82
CA LYS A 439 17.25 -8.93 1.87
C LYS A 439 17.59 -7.45 1.97
N GLN A 440 16.55 -6.59 1.93
CA GLN A 440 16.71 -5.15 2.06
C GLN A 440 17.44 -4.78 3.34
N PHE A 441 17.00 -5.32 4.48
CA PHE A 441 17.60 -5.08 5.78
C PHE A 441 19.05 -5.56 5.86
N ASN A 442 19.31 -6.80 5.41
CA ASN A 442 20.64 -7.39 5.51
C ASN A 442 21.67 -6.63 4.67
N GLU A 443 21.36 -6.36 3.40
CA GLU A 443 22.31 -5.76 2.45
C GLU A 443 22.50 -4.25 2.68
N SER A 444 21.45 -3.53 3.14
CA SER A 444 21.55 -2.08 3.36
C SER A 444 21.96 -1.69 4.77
N ILE A 445 21.67 -2.51 5.79
CA ILE A 445 21.91 -2.18 7.21
C ILE A 445 22.87 -3.17 7.87
N ALA A 446 22.49 -4.45 7.98
CA ALA A 446 23.20 -5.38 8.86
C ALA A 446 24.65 -5.64 8.41
N GLN A 447 24.89 -5.85 7.11
CA GLN A 447 26.23 -6.09 6.57
C GLN A 447 27.14 -4.86 6.67
N PRO A 448 26.74 -3.64 6.22
CA PRO A 448 27.56 -2.44 6.41
C PRO A 448 27.83 -2.15 7.90
N LEU A 449 26.83 -2.36 8.77
CA LEU A 449 26.98 -2.17 10.21
C LEU A 449 28.00 -3.15 10.80
N ALA A 450 27.97 -4.42 10.42
CA ALA A 450 28.97 -5.40 10.86
C ALA A 450 30.40 -5.02 10.43
N GLN A 451 30.56 -4.52 9.20
CA GLN A 451 31.84 -4.03 8.70
C GLN A 451 32.34 -2.83 9.52
N TRP A 452 31.45 -1.88 9.81
CA TRP A 452 31.76 -0.73 10.65
C TRP A 452 32.12 -1.15 12.08
N LEU A 453 31.37 -2.06 12.69
CA LEU A 453 31.66 -2.58 14.03
C LEU A 453 33.01 -3.30 14.10
N SER A 454 33.35 -4.10 13.08
CA SER A 454 34.68 -4.72 13.00
C SER A 454 35.78 -3.67 12.99
N LYS A 455 35.61 -2.59 12.22
CA LYS A 455 36.55 -1.45 12.20
C LYS A 455 36.65 -0.77 13.57
N LEU A 456 35.51 -0.45 14.20
CA LEU A 456 35.49 0.17 15.53
C LEU A 456 36.15 -0.71 16.60
N ASN A 457 35.93 -2.02 16.55
CA ASN A 457 36.55 -2.98 17.48
C ASN A 457 38.08 -2.96 17.34
N HIS A 458 38.62 -2.95 16.12
CA HIS A 458 40.06 -2.83 15.90
C HIS A 458 40.65 -1.51 16.42
N GLN A 459 39.85 -0.46 16.48
CA GLN A 459 40.24 0.87 16.95
C GLN A 459 39.95 1.09 18.45
N ASN A 460 39.40 0.11 19.16
CA ASN A 460 38.86 0.25 20.53
C ASN A 460 37.81 1.39 20.64
N GLN A 461 37.01 1.57 19.59
CA GLN A 461 35.97 2.60 19.48
C GLN A 461 34.55 2.01 19.44
N SER A 462 34.36 0.77 19.91
CA SER A 462 33.06 0.09 19.92
C SER A 462 31.97 0.84 20.68
N TYR A 463 32.34 1.74 21.61
CA TYR A 463 31.42 2.62 22.33
C TYR A 463 30.68 3.62 21.42
N LEU A 464 31.14 3.82 20.18
CA LEU A 464 30.46 4.65 19.18
C LEU A 464 29.18 3.99 18.63
N PHE A 465 28.95 2.70 18.91
CA PHE A 465 27.70 2.02 18.58
C PHE A 465 26.85 1.81 19.82
N ALA A 466 25.81 2.65 19.99
CA ALA A 466 24.85 2.52 21.08
C ALA A 466 23.85 1.37 20.82
N GLY A 467 23.61 1.07 19.54
CA GLY A 467 22.88 -0.11 19.09
C GLY A 467 21.99 0.12 17.86
N ILE A 468 21.13 -0.86 17.59
CA ILE A 468 20.16 -0.86 16.51
C ILE A 468 18.78 -1.19 17.08
N ASN A 469 17.82 -0.30 16.85
CA ASN A 469 16.42 -0.48 17.20
C ASN A 469 15.66 -1.00 15.98
N ILE A 470 15.26 -2.26 16.07
CA ILE A 470 14.44 -2.98 15.10
C ILE A 470 12.99 -2.62 15.37
N GLY A 471 12.63 -1.53 14.72
CA GLY A 471 11.26 -1.15 14.52
C GLY A 471 10.84 0.10 15.26
N TRP A 472 9.78 0.70 14.75
CA TRP A 472 9.12 1.84 15.36
C TRP A 472 7.73 1.37 15.78
N GLU A 473 7.64 0.61 16.88
CA GLU A 473 6.37 0.00 17.34
C GLU A 473 5.78 -1.01 16.33
N THR A 474 6.50 -2.11 16.09
CA THR A 474 6.07 -3.12 15.11
C THR A 474 4.74 -3.75 15.50
N SER A 475 3.76 -3.66 14.62
CA SER A 475 2.37 -4.06 14.86
C SER A 475 1.64 -4.42 13.57
N ILE A 476 0.41 -4.94 13.67
CA ILE A 476 -0.54 -5.06 12.55
C ILE A 476 -1.72 -4.15 12.84
N LEU A 477 -2.00 -3.22 11.93
CA LEU A 477 -2.96 -2.15 12.17
C LEU A 477 -4.41 -2.64 12.31
N ASN A 478 -5.17 -1.97 13.17
CA ASN A 478 -6.57 -2.28 13.49
C ASN A 478 -7.39 -0.98 13.51
N TYR A 479 -8.38 -0.88 12.63
CA TYR A 479 -9.22 0.31 12.43
C TYR A 479 -10.67 0.08 12.90
N ARG A 480 -10.95 -1.03 13.60
CA ARG A 480 -12.31 -1.38 14.07
C ARG A 480 -12.98 -0.33 14.94
N HIS A 481 -12.19 0.50 15.61
CA HIS A 481 -12.68 1.57 16.50
C HIS A 481 -12.94 2.90 15.78
N ILE A 482 -12.61 3.01 14.48
CA ILE A 482 -12.76 4.26 13.73
C ILE A 482 -14.20 4.40 13.23
N ASP A 483 -14.83 5.52 13.55
CA ASP A 483 -16.19 5.84 13.11
C ASP A 483 -16.21 6.15 11.60
N PRO A 484 -17.00 5.43 10.78
CA PRO A 484 -17.09 5.70 9.35
C PRO A 484 -17.73 7.05 9.01
N THR A 485 -18.36 7.74 9.98
CA THR A 485 -18.93 9.08 9.82
C THR A 485 -17.95 10.20 10.14
N ASP A 486 -16.84 9.91 10.83
CA ASP A 486 -15.77 10.85 11.18
C ASP A 486 -14.41 10.27 10.74
N LEU A 487 -14.15 10.37 9.44
CA LEU A 487 -13.00 9.73 8.82
C LEU A 487 -11.70 10.50 9.09
N PRO A 488 -10.63 9.81 9.53
CA PRO A 488 -9.31 10.39 9.69
C PRO A 488 -8.80 11.14 8.45
N VAL A 489 -8.15 12.28 8.70
CA VAL A 489 -7.43 13.05 7.68
C VAL A 489 -5.96 13.07 8.04
N ALA A 490 -5.10 12.59 7.14
CA ALA A 490 -3.67 12.54 7.35
C ALA A 490 -3.09 13.95 7.50
N VAL A 491 -2.41 14.19 8.61
CA VAL A 491 -1.58 15.37 8.84
C VAL A 491 -0.16 15.12 8.35
N TRP A 492 0.32 13.87 8.50
CA TRP A 492 1.65 13.43 8.13
C TRP A 492 1.63 12.14 7.29
N PRO A 493 2.66 11.85 6.48
CA PRO A 493 3.68 12.79 6.00
C PRO A 493 3.12 14.01 5.28
N LEU A 494 3.95 15.03 5.04
CA LEU A 494 3.64 16.14 4.13
C LEU A 494 3.18 15.65 2.76
N SER A 495 3.76 14.56 2.26
CA SER A 495 3.38 13.95 0.98
C SER A 495 1.99 13.32 0.98
N ALA A 496 1.47 12.94 2.14
CA ALA A 496 0.13 12.37 2.31
C ALA A 496 -0.85 13.35 2.98
N ARG A 497 -0.43 14.60 3.22
CA ARG A 497 -1.22 15.57 3.97
C ARG A 497 -2.55 15.84 3.27
N ASN A 498 -3.61 15.89 4.06
CA ASN A 498 -5.01 16.05 3.65
C ASN A 498 -5.60 14.86 2.89
N ILE A 499 -4.90 13.73 2.75
CA ILE A 499 -5.54 12.49 2.32
C ILE A 499 -6.53 12.07 3.41
N THR A 500 -7.76 11.77 3.01
CA THR A 500 -8.81 11.26 3.92
C THR A 500 -8.88 9.74 3.82
N MET A 501 -9.02 9.08 4.97
CA MET A 501 -9.29 7.64 5.04
C MET A 501 -10.53 7.30 4.23
N LYS A 502 -10.52 6.19 3.51
CA LYS A 502 -11.67 5.73 2.75
C LYS A 502 -12.71 5.11 3.70
N PRO A 503 -14.02 5.25 3.44
CA PRO A 503 -15.06 4.70 4.31
C PRO A 503 -14.94 3.20 4.58
N TRP A 504 -14.39 2.42 3.64
CA TRP A 504 -14.22 0.98 3.79
C TRP A 504 -12.96 0.58 4.58
N GLU A 505 -12.03 1.51 4.79
CA GLU A 505 -10.89 1.31 5.69
C GLU A 505 -11.32 1.49 7.15
N ALA A 506 -12.24 2.41 7.42
CA ALA A 506 -12.85 2.54 8.76
C ALA A 506 -13.60 1.26 9.13
N GLY A 507 -13.38 0.77 10.35
CA GLY A 507 -13.93 -0.51 10.81
C GLY A 507 -13.12 -1.75 10.41
N ALA A 508 -12.10 -1.63 9.55
CA ALA A 508 -11.34 -2.76 9.06
C ALA A 508 -10.29 -3.28 10.06
N GLN A 509 -9.94 -4.57 9.95
CA GLN A 509 -8.80 -5.19 10.63
C GLN A 509 -7.81 -5.66 9.58
N LEU A 510 -6.51 -5.41 9.77
CA LEU A 510 -5.48 -5.94 8.87
C LEU A 510 -4.94 -7.27 9.42
N GLY A 511 -4.17 -7.97 8.59
CA GLY A 511 -3.56 -9.27 8.91
C GLY A 511 -4.12 -10.43 8.10
N TYR A 512 -5.16 -10.20 7.30
CA TYR A 512 -5.78 -11.22 6.46
C TYR A 512 -4.82 -11.77 5.40
N ALA A 513 -4.08 -10.90 4.72
CA ALA A 513 -3.12 -11.36 3.72
C ALA A 513 -1.96 -12.09 4.38
N SER A 514 -1.44 -11.55 5.50
CA SER A 514 -0.36 -12.19 6.27
C SER A 514 -0.74 -13.61 6.72
N LEU A 515 -1.96 -13.80 7.22
CA LEU A 515 -2.48 -15.12 7.58
C LEU A 515 -2.73 -16.01 6.36
N TYR A 516 -3.29 -15.45 5.29
CA TYR A 516 -3.57 -16.19 4.06
C TYR A 516 -2.30 -16.80 3.46
N TRP A 517 -1.21 -16.04 3.41
CA TRP A 517 0.07 -16.52 2.91
C TRP A 517 0.74 -17.55 3.83
N GLN A 518 0.31 -17.66 5.09
CA GLN A 518 0.66 -18.75 6.02
C GLN A 518 -0.30 -19.95 5.91
N GLY A 519 -1.19 -19.96 4.91
CA GLY A 519 -2.13 -21.05 4.64
C GLY A 519 -3.37 -21.04 5.53
N TRP A 520 -3.76 -19.88 6.06
CA TRP A 520 -5.04 -19.69 6.76
C TRP A 520 -6.13 -19.20 5.81
N THR A 521 -7.34 -19.71 6.02
CA THR A 521 -8.56 -19.27 5.35
C THR A 521 -9.62 -19.03 6.41
N GLU A 522 -10.73 -18.36 6.06
CA GLU A 522 -11.85 -18.17 7.00
C GLU A 522 -12.36 -19.52 7.53
N GLU A 523 -12.51 -20.52 6.66
CA GLU A 523 -12.95 -21.87 7.00
C GLU A 523 -12.00 -22.55 8.00
N LYS A 524 -10.69 -22.51 7.72
CA LYS A 524 -9.67 -23.11 8.59
C LYS A 524 -9.61 -22.41 9.95
N LEU A 525 -9.73 -21.08 9.94
CA LEU A 525 -9.71 -20.27 11.15
C LEU A 525 -10.92 -20.58 12.05
N VAL A 526 -12.14 -20.66 11.49
CA VAL A 526 -13.35 -21.00 12.24
C VAL A 526 -13.27 -22.43 12.79
N HIS A 527 -12.87 -23.40 11.97
CA HIS A 527 -12.75 -24.79 12.38
C HIS A 527 -11.73 -24.96 13.51
N GLU A 528 -10.55 -24.35 13.39
CA GLU A 528 -9.51 -24.44 14.41
C GLU A 528 -9.91 -23.72 15.71
N ALA A 529 -10.58 -22.57 15.61
CA ALA A 529 -11.08 -21.84 16.78
C ALA A 529 -12.08 -22.70 17.58
N GLN A 530 -13.00 -23.38 16.88
CA GLN A 530 -13.93 -24.34 17.50
C GLN A 530 -13.19 -25.49 18.17
N HIS A 531 -12.19 -26.08 17.50
CA HIS A 531 -11.39 -27.17 18.07
C HIS A 531 -10.63 -26.74 19.34
N ARG A 532 -10.17 -25.49 19.40
CA ARG A 532 -9.45 -24.92 20.55
C ARG A 532 -10.37 -24.33 21.63
N ASN A 533 -11.68 -24.36 21.42
CA ASN A 533 -12.68 -23.74 22.32
C ASN A 533 -12.40 -22.24 22.60
N ILE A 534 -12.01 -21.51 21.55
CA ILE A 534 -11.85 -20.05 21.56
C ILE A 534 -12.64 -19.43 20.40
N THR A 535 -12.86 -18.13 20.44
CA THR A 535 -13.53 -17.41 19.36
C THR A 535 -12.61 -17.29 18.14
N ARG A 536 -13.23 -17.15 16.96
CA ARG A 536 -12.53 -16.89 15.69
C ARG A 536 -11.61 -15.65 15.78
N ASN A 537 -12.05 -14.60 16.47
CA ASN A 537 -11.27 -13.36 16.61
C ASN A 537 -10.10 -13.50 17.58
N GLU A 538 -10.26 -14.26 18.67
CA GLU A 538 -9.15 -14.59 19.56
C GLU A 538 -8.07 -15.38 18.81
N LEU A 539 -8.45 -16.41 18.04
CA LEU A 539 -7.49 -17.15 17.23
C LEU A 539 -6.81 -16.26 16.18
N PHE A 540 -7.57 -15.40 15.49
CA PHE A 540 -7.02 -14.44 14.53
C PHE A 540 -5.93 -13.57 15.17
N ASN A 541 -6.23 -12.98 16.33
CA ASN A 541 -5.31 -12.12 17.05
C ASN A 541 -4.05 -12.88 17.50
N LEU A 542 -4.21 -14.10 18.05
CA LEU A 542 -3.08 -14.96 18.43
C LEU A 542 -2.13 -15.21 17.27
N LEU A 543 -2.66 -15.57 16.10
CA LEU A 543 -1.85 -15.80 14.91
C LEU A 543 -1.19 -14.52 14.40
N CYS A 544 -1.87 -13.36 14.50
CA CYS A 544 -1.25 -12.07 14.20
C CYS A 544 -0.09 -11.74 15.16
N TYR A 545 -0.21 -12.04 16.45
CA TYR A 545 0.88 -11.85 17.41
C TYR A 545 2.10 -12.72 17.08
N GLU A 546 1.87 -13.97 16.68
CA GLU A 546 2.94 -14.87 16.21
C GLU A 546 3.63 -14.30 14.96
N ILE A 547 2.88 -13.73 14.02
CA ILE A 547 3.45 -13.11 12.82
C ILE A 547 4.30 -11.88 13.18
N ILE A 548 3.83 -11.01 14.09
CA ILE A 548 4.59 -9.85 14.56
C ILE A 548 5.89 -10.30 15.23
N HIS A 549 5.80 -11.27 16.14
CA HIS A 549 6.95 -11.84 16.84
C HIS A 549 7.97 -12.43 15.88
N ASN A 550 7.52 -13.27 14.94
CA ASN A 550 8.39 -13.90 13.95
C ASN A 550 9.09 -12.85 13.08
N TYR A 551 8.38 -11.79 12.69
CA TYR A 551 8.97 -10.72 11.89
C TYR A 551 10.10 -9.99 12.64
N LEU A 552 9.85 -9.59 13.90
CA LEU A 552 10.85 -9.00 14.77
C LEU A 552 12.05 -9.93 14.99
N GLN A 553 11.79 -11.21 15.24
CA GLN A 553 12.81 -12.22 15.46
C GLN A 553 13.69 -12.42 14.21
N ILE A 554 13.10 -12.48 13.01
CA ILE A 554 13.87 -12.64 11.76
C ILE A 554 14.86 -11.49 11.58
N LEU A 555 14.43 -10.25 11.78
CA LEU A 555 15.33 -9.09 11.66
C LEU A 555 16.42 -9.11 12.74
N ALA A 556 16.07 -9.44 13.98
CA ALA A 556 17.03 -9.56 15.09
C ALA A 556 18.05 -10.69 14.84
N GLU A 557 17.59 -11.82 14.33
CA GLU A 557 18.43 -12.96 13.97
C GLU A 557 19.41 -12.58 12.85
N ILE A 558 18.96 -11.87 11.81
CA ILE A 558 19.84 -11.38 10.74
C ILE A 558 20.93 -10.48 11.32
N SER A 559 20.60 -9.55 12.22
CA SER A 559 21.59 -8.71 12.89
C SER A 559 22.60 -9.55 13.69
N TYR A 560 22.12 -10.49 14.48
CA TYR A 560 22.96 -11.36 15.29
C TYR A 560 23.88 -12.27 14.45
N GLN A 561 23.36 -12.86 13.36
CA GLN A 561 24.14 -13.66 12.43
C GLN A 561 25.25 -12.85 11.73
N ASN A 562 25.03 -11.55 11.54
CA ASN A 562 26.05 -10.61 11.07
C ASN A 562 27.03 -10.15 12.18
N GLN A 563 27.08 -10.85 13.33
CA GLN A 563 27.98 -10.56 14.45
C GLN A 563 27.73 -9.20 15.13
N ILE A 564 26.52 -8.66 15.01
CA ILE A 564 26.10 -7.53 15.84
C ILE A 564 25.82 -8.07 17.25
N PRO A 565 26.38 -7.47 18.31
CA PRO A 565 26.18 -7.98 19.67
C PRO A 565 24.72 -7.95 20.09
N LYS A 566 24.22 -9.04 20.71
CA LYS A 566 22.83 -9.17 21.17
C LYS A 566 22.42 -8.02 22.08
N GLU A 567 23.31 -7.58 22.95
CA GLU A 567 23.13 -6.48 23.90
C GLU A 567 23.01 -5.09 23.24
N ARG A 568 23.14 -5.03 21.91
CA ARG A 568 22.99 -3.83 21.09
C ARG A 568 21.90 -3.97 20.03
N ILE A 569 21.13 -5.05 20.04
CA ILE A 569 19.97 -5.25 19.16
C ILE A 569 18.72 -5.12 20.02
N TYR A 570 17.85 -4.17 19.68
CA TYR A 570 16.61 -3.92 20.42
C TYR A 570 15.42 -4.15 19.51
N THR A 571 14.42 -4.91 19.94
CA THR A 571 13.10 -4.93 19.28
C THR A 571 12.21 -3.82 19.84
N HIS A 572 11.08 -3.53 19.20
CA HIS A 572 10.26 -2.40 19.61
C HIS A 572 8.76 -2.63 19.46
N ILE A 573 8.02 -2.58 20.57
CA ILE A 573 6.55 -2.55 20.65
C ILE A 573 6.07 -1.59 21.76
N VAL A 574 4.77 -1.36 21.88
CA VAL A 574 4.19 -0.60 23.00
C VAL A 574 3.77 -1.55 24.13
N PRO A 575 4.19 -1.33 25.39
CA PRO A 575 4.01 -2.27 26.51
C PRO A 575 2.64 -2.15 27.21
N MET A 576 1.56 -1.85 26.49
CA MET A 576 0.23 -1.62 27.08
C MET A 576 -0.32 -2.81 27.87
N ALA A 577 0.09 -4.03 27.49
CA ALA A 577 -0.24 -5.27 28.18
C ALA A 577 0.23 -5.32 29.65
N SER A 578 1.19 -4.47 30.04
CA SER A 578 1.65 -4.36 31.43
C SER A 578 0.66 -3.62 32.34
N ILE A 579 -0.24 -2.82 31.78
CA ILE A 579 -1.24 -2.05 32.54
C ILE A 579 -2.57 -2.77 32.54
N ASP A 580 -3.03 -3.22 31.38
CA ASP A 580 -4.36 -3.79 31.21
C ASP A 580 -4.33 -4.84 30.09
N PRO A 581 -4.39 -6.14 30.43
CA PRO A 581 -4.47 -7.21 29.45
C PRO A 581 -5.67 -7.13 28.50
N SER A 582 -6.74 -6.41 28.86
CA SER A 582 -7.90 -6.22 27.98
C SER A 582 -7.63 -5.24 26.83
N ARG A 583 -6.57 -4.44 26.92
CA ARG A 583 -6.15 -3.49 25.87
C ARG A 583 -5.25 -4.13 24.81
N ILE A 584 -4.97 -5.43 24.92
CA ILE A 584 -4.13 -6.14 23.95
C ILE A 584 -4.88 -6.27 22.63
N GLU A 585 -4.27 -5.80 21.55
CA GLU A 585 -4.75 -5.90 20.18
C GLU A 585 -3.56 -5.96 19.21
N THR A 586 -3.80 -6.14 17.92
CA THR A 586 -2.71 -6.31 16.95
C THR A 586 -1.84 -5.05 16.78
N THR A 587 -2.37 -3.88 17.14
CA THR A 587 -1.67 -2.56 17.20
C THR A 587 -0.82 -2.40 18.46
N VAL A 588 -1.19 -3.05 19.56
CA VAL A 588 -0.45 -3.06 20.83
C VAL A 588 -0.33 -4.51 21.34
N PRO A 589 0.57 -5.30 20.71
CA PRO A 589 0.64 -6.74 20.95
C PRO A 589 1.13 -7.07 22.38
N PRO A 590 0.96 -8.32 22.82
CA PRO A 590 1.48 -8.78 24.11
C PRO A 590 2.99 -8.59 24.24
N ILE A 591 3.50 -8.44 25.47
CA ILE A 591 4.94 -8.23 25.74
C ILE A 591 5.84 -9.29 25.10
N TRP A 592 5.38 -10.55 25.03
CA TRP A 592 6.18 -11.64 24.46
C TRP A 592 6.51 -11.46 22.99
N THR A 593 5.77 -10.65 22.22
CA THR A 593 6.10 -10.47 20.81
C THR A 593 7.45 -9.79 20.61
N ALA A 594 7.92 -8.98 21.57
CA ALA A 594 9.24 -8.36 21.53
C ALA A 594 10.37 -9.25 22.09
N VAL A 595 10.06 -10.25 22.91
CA VAL A 595 11.07 -11.08 23.61
C VAL A 595 11.53 -12.22 22.71
N ASN A 596 12.81 -12.24 22.31
CA ASN A 596 13.39 -13.31 21.50
C ASN A 596 14.87 -13.57 21.83
N PRO A 597 15.47 -14.68 21.38
CA PRO A 597 16.84 -15.05 21.76
C PRO A 597 17.94 -14.12 21.24
N TYR A 598 17.67 -13.30 20.24
CA TYR A 598 18.68 -12.56 19.47
C TYR A 598 18.75 -11.07 19.80
N SER A 599 17.91 -10.58 20.71
CA SER A 599 17.81 -9.16 21.05
C SER A 599 17.44 -8.92 22.51
N ILE A 600 17.51 -7.65 22.92
CA ILE A 600 16.91 -7.13 24.15
C ILE A 600 15.52 -6.58 23.78
N PRO A 601 14.45 -6.92 24.53
CA PRO A 601 13.13 -6.39 24.25
C PRO A 601 13.09 -4.89 24.56
N GLY A 602 12.62 -4.10 23.61
CA GLY A 602 12.50 -2.65 23.74
C GLY A 602 11.07 -2.16 23.61
N PHE A 603 10.81 -1.03 24.28
CA PHE A 603 9.46 -0.54 24.51
C PHE A 603 9.34 0.98 24.39
N THR A 604 8.23 1.46 23.83
CA THR A 604 7.79 2.85 24.01
C THR A 604 7.30 3.01 25.45
N MET A 605 7.98 3.83 26.25
CA MET A 605 7.66 4.01 27.66
C MET A 605 7.45 5.49 27.99
N ASP A 606 6.18 5.85 28.16
CA ASP A 606 5.80 7.19 28.60
C ASP A 606 4.58 7.16 29.55
N SER A 607 4.84 7.27 30.85
CA SER A 607 3.80 7.24 31.90
C SER A 607 2.88 8.47 31.90
N ARG A 608 3.23 9.52 31.15
CA ARG A 608 2.45 10.76 31.01
C ARG A 608 1.79 10.90 29.64
N GLY A 609 2.02 9.95 28.73
CA GLY A 609 1.51 9.96 27.36
C GLY A 609 0.51 8.84 27.08
N ALA A 610 0.41 8.46 25.81
CA ALA A 610 -0.49 7.38 25.37
C ALA A 610 0.10 5.96 25.60
N ALA A 611 1.43 5.86 25.68
CA ALA A 611 2.19 4.63 25.87
C ALA A 611 2.48 4.37 27.37
N ILE A 612 1.42 4.30 28.17
CA ILE A 612 1.50 4.03 29.61
C ILE A 612 1.94 2.60 29.89
N TYR A 613 2.65 2.40 30.99
CA TYR A 613 3.23 1.11 31.38
C TYR A 613 3.26 0.94 32.90
N ASN A 614 3.32 -0.32 33.34
CA ASN A 614 3.68 -0.69 34.70
C ASN A 614 5.02 -1.43 34.63
N LEU A 615 6.09 -0.81 35.12
CA LEU A 615 7.44 -1.36 34.99
C LEU A 615 7.62 -2.69 35.74
N THR A 616 7.02 -2.82 36.92
CA THR A 616 7.09 -4.07 37.71
C THR A 616 6.45 -5.22 36.95
N GLU A 617 5.25 -5.00 36.42
CA GLU A 617 4.53 -6.00 35.64
C GLU A 617 5.23 -6.29 34.30
N LEU A 618 5.75 -5.27 33.62
CA LEU A 618 6.55 -5.43 32.40
C LEU A 618 7.75 -6.36 32.64
N LYS A 619 8.55 -6.11 33.68
CA LYS A 619 9.69 -6.97 34.04
C LYS A 619 9.23 -8.38 34.42
N HIS A 620 8.10 -8.51 35.12
CA HIS A 620 7.52 -9.81 35.46
C HIS A 620 7.14 -10.61 34.20
N GLN A 621 6.47 -9.99 33.24
CA GLN A 621 6.10 -10.64 31.98
C GLN A 621 7.34 -11.06 31.19
N ILE A 622 8.34 -10.16 31.04
CA ILE A 622 9.61 -10.48 30.35
C ILE A 622 10.28 -11.70 30.99
N SER A 623 10.45 -11.70 32.31
CA SER A 623 11.11 -12.81 33.05
C SER A 623 10.32 -14.12 33.00
N THR A 624 9.00 -14.07 32.83
CA THR A 624 8.15 -15.26 32.66
C THR A 624 8.39 -15.91 31.30
N ILE A 625 8.68 -15.10 30.27
CA ILE A 625 8.93 -15.57 28.90
C ILE A 625 10.38 -16.03 28.73
N ASP A 626 11.34 -15.22 29.18
CA ASP A 626 12.76 -15.53 29.17
C ASP A 626 13.39 -15.17 30.52
N PRO A 627 13.54 -16.13 31.45
CA PRO A 627 14.14 -15.90 32.76
C PRO A 627 15.60 -15.42 32.71
N SER A 628 16.29 -15.60 31.57
CA SER A 628 17.66 -15.12 31.38
C SER A 628 17.74 -13.67 30.92
N GLN A 629 16.61 -13.08 30.49
CA GLN A 629 16.54 -11.70 30.06
C GLN A 629 16.44 -10.77 31.28
N SER A 630 17.57 -10.19 31.66
CA SER A 630 17.65 -9.23 32.76
C SER A 630 17.51 -7.77 32.32
N HIS A 631 17.65 -7.49 31.01
CA HIS A 631 17.69 -6.13 30.49
C HIS A 631 16.45 -5.84 29.64
N PHE A 632 16.15 -4.55 29.48
CA PHE A 632 15.20 -4.05 28.49
C PHE A 632 15.73 -2.75 27.88
N ALA A 633 15.06 -2.24 26.86
CA ALA A 633 15.33 -0.93 26.30
C ALA A 633 14.12 -0.01 26.42
N VAL A 634 14.35 1.24 26.78
CA VAL A 634 13.37 2.30 26.52
C VAL A 634 13.65 2.79 25.09
N SER A 635 13.09 2.07 24.12
CA SER A 635 13.29 2.30 22.69
C SER A 635 12.69 3.64 22.24
N GLU A 636 11.70 4.14 22.96
CA GLU A 636 11.10 5.46 22.73
C GLU A 636 10.52 6.04 24.02
N SER A 637 10.71 7.35 24.21
CA SER A 637 10.07 8.17 25.25
C SER A 637 10.10 9.63 24.79
N TYR A 638 9.28 10.52 25.36
CA TYR A 638 9.10 11.87 24.81
C TYR A 638 9.64 12.97 25.72
N LEU A 639 10.50 13.85 25.19
CA LEU A 639 11.02 14.98 25.98
C LEU A 639 9.92 15.92 26.46
N PHE A 640 8.87 16.09 25.65
CA PHE A 640 7.76 17.01 25.92
C PHE A 640 7.08 16.77 27.28
N ASN A 641 7.04 15.51 27.74
CA ASN A 641 6.37 15.13 28.98
C ASN A 641 7.25 15.22 30.23
N TYR A 642 8.57 15.38 30.08
CA TYR A 642 9.56 15.40 31.16
C TYR A 642 10.50 16.61 31.06
N ARG A 643 9.94 17.82 31.01
CA ARG A 643 10.73 19.06 30.76
C ARG A 643 11.43 19.61 32.00
N ASP A 644 10.89 19.38 33.20
CA ASP A 644 11.51 19.82 34.45
C ASP A 644 12.59 18.84 34.94
N GLN A 645 13.46 19.31 35.83
CA GLN A 645 14.62 18.55 36.28
C GLN A 645 14.21 17.30 37.07
N GLU A 646 13.22 17.41 37.94
CA GLU A 646 12.86 16.32 38.83
C GLU A 646 12.14 15.21 38.07
N SER A 647 11.20 15.55 37.18
CA SER A 647 10.52 14.55 36.36
C SER A 647 11.47 13.81 35.43
N MET A 648 12.42 14.50 34.78
CA MET A 648 13.44 13.84 33.97
C MET A 648 14.37 12.97 34.81
N ARG A 649 14.78 13.43 36.01
CA ARG A 649 15.61 12.64 36.92
C ARG A 649 14.91 11.34 37.34
N VAL A 650 13.65 11.42 37.74
CA VAL A 650 12.84 10.25 38.09
C VAL A 650 12.67 9.32 36.90
N ASN A 651 12.39 9.87 35.71
CA ASN A 651 12.20 9.09 34.49
C ASN A 651 13.49 8.40 34.00
N LEU A 652 14.67 9.02 34.20
CA LEU A 652 15.97 8.38 33.95
C LEU A 652 16.25 7.28 34.96
N ALA A 653 16.00 7.52 36.26
CA ALA A 653 16.19 6.54 37.32
C ALA A 653 15.28 5.32 37.13
N GLU A 654 14.01 5.53 36.81
CA GLU A 654 13.05 4.46 36.55
C GLU A 654 13.52 3.52 35.44
N ALA A 655 14.17 4.04 34.39
CA ALA A 655 14.75 3.20 33.34
C ALA A 655 16.07 2.55 33.80
N PHE A 656 17.08 3.36 34.10
CA PHE A 656 18.47 2.89 34.23
C PHE A 656 18.77 2.18 35.55
N ASP A 657 18.05 2.51 36.63
CA ASP A 657 18.19 1.80 37.91
C ASP A 657 17.41 0.46 37.90
N ASN A 658 16.67 0.19 36.82
CA ASN A 658 15.94 -1.06 36.59
C ASN A 658 16.48 -1.86 35.40
N ASP A 659 17.76 -1.71 35.05
CA ASP A 659 18.48 -2.51 34.05
C ASP A 659 18.17 -2.15 32.57
N ALA A 660 17.67 -0.93 32.31
CA ALA A 660 17.63 -0.44 30.92
C ALA A 660 19.06 -0.16 30.41
N LEU A 661 19.37 -0.60 29.18
CA LEU A 661 20.66 -0.27 28.53
C LEU A 661 20.60 1.03 27.75
N ILE A 662 19.44 1.37 27.20
CA ILE A 662 19.23 2.61 26.45
C ILE A 662 17.93 3.28 26.87
N LYS A 663 17.92 4.60 26.71
CA LYS A 663 16.71 5.41 26.72
C LYS A 663 16.73 6.40 25.59
N SER A 664 15.88 6.16 24.58
CA SER A 664 15.68 7.11 23.50
C SER A 664 14.68 8.19 23.89
N ILE A 665 15.06 9.43 23.65
CA ILE A 665 14.24 10.62 23.91
C ILE A 665 13.89 11.24 22.56
N TYR A 666 12.67 10.96 22.12
CA TYR A 666 12.06 11.49 20.91
C TYR A 666 11.64 12.95 21.08
N GLY A 667 11.72 13.72 19.99
CA GLY A 667 11.43 15.16 20.02
C GLY A 667 12.47 15.98 20.79
N ALA A 668 13.67 15.44 21.01
CA ALA A 668 14.74 16.13 21.70
C ALA A 668 15.63 16.97 20.77
N LEU A 669 15.62 16.69 19.46
CA LEU A 669 16.32 17.47 18.43
C LEU A 669 15.32 18.19 17.50
N PRO A 670 15.68 19.36 16.95
CA PRO A 670 16.95 20.07 17.14
C PRO A 670 17.04 20.79 18.50
N LEU A 671 18.23 20.77 19.12
CA LEU A 671 18.51 21.58 20.31
C LEU A 671 18.95 22.99 19.88
N SER A 672 17.97 23.86 19.61
CA SER A 672 18.25 25.28 19.29
C SER A 672 18.62 26.06 20.56
N PRO A 673 19.60 26.98 20.52
CA PRO A 673 19.84 27.95 21.60
C PRO A 673 18.66 28.91 21.81
N ASP A 674 17.84 29.12 20.76
CA ASP A 674 16.76 30.12 20.73
C ASP A 674 15.38 29.54 21.08
N ASP A 675 15.26 28.20 21.10
CA ASP A 675 14.11 27.53 21.71
C ASP A 675 14.40 27.44 23.23
N PRO A 676 13.48 27.80 24.14
CA PRO A 676 13.64 27.51 25.56
C PRO A 676 13.74 25.99 25.78
N GLN A 677 14.96 25.47 25.59
CA GLN A 677 15.33 24.10 25.87
C GLN A 677 14.85 23.79 27.28
N PRO A 678 14.39 22.57 27.56
CA PRO A 678 14.01 22.20 28.91
C PRO A 678 15.27 22.14 29.78
N ILE A 679 15.69 23.30 30.30
CA ILE A 679 16.92 23.48 31.10
C ILE A 679 16.92 22.48 32.27
N GLY A 680 15.75 22.23 32.85
CA GLY A 680 15.56 21.21 33.88
C GLY A 680 15.95 19.82 33.39
N ALA A 681 15.33 19.32 32.32
CA ALA A 681 15.63 18.02 31.74
C ALA A 681 17.12 17.86 31.36
N ILE A 682 17.69 18.88 30.70
CA ILE A 682 19.11 18.90 30.34
C ILE A 682 20.00 18.82 31.57
N THR A 683 19.65 19.55 32.64
CA THR A 683 20.40 19.51 33.91
C THR A 683 20.35 18.11 34.53
N ALA A 684 19.18 17.46 34.53
CA ALA A 684 19.04 16.09 35.03
C ALA A 684 19.89 15.10 34.22
N ILE A 685 19.89 15.19 32.89
CA ILE A 685 20.70 14.33 32.03
C ILE A 685 22.20 14.56 32.28
N LYS A 686 22.65 15.82 32.42
CA LYS A 686 24.05 16.13 32.79
C LYS A 686 24.43 15.52 34.13
N GLN A 687 23.56 15.61 35.13
CA GLN A 687 23.79 15.00 36.44
C GLN A 687 23.90 13.47 36.33
N TRP A 688 23.03 12.83 35.55
CA TRP A 688 23.06 11.39 35.31
C TRP A 688 24.35 10.93 34.61
N LEU A 689 24.80 11.67 33.59
CA LEU A 689 26.07 11.41 32.87
C LEU A 689 27.30 11.50 33.80
N ASN A 690 27.26 12.39 34.80
CA ASN A 690 28.38 12.63 35.72
C ASN A 690 28.33 11.75 36.99
N PHE A 691 27.23 11.03 37.22
CA PHE A 691 27.04 10.16 38.38
C PHE A 691 28.03 8.99 38.28
N ASN A 692 29.10 9.05 39.09
CA ASN A 692 30.28 8.16 39.20
C ASN A 692 31.64 8.78 38.80
N GLN A 693 31.73 10.05 38.39
CA GLN A 693 33.03 10.72 38.26
C GLN A 693 33.63 11.18 39.60
N THR A 694 32.86 11.13 40.70
CA THR A 694 33.22 11.69 42.01
C THR A 694 33.80 10.71 43.04
N PHE A 695 33.91 9.42 42.75
CA PHE A 695 34.50 8.42 43.67
C PHE A 695 35.91 7.95 43.29
N ALA A 696 36.56 8.63 42.34
CA ALA A 696 37.95 8.40 41.98
C ALA A 696 38.79 9.65 42.28
N LEU A 697 39.03 9.92 43.57
CA LEU A 697 40.12 10.78 44.05
C LEU A 697 40.82 10.11 45.23
#